data_AF-A0A353RWZ1-F1
#
_entry.id   AF-A0A353RWZ1-F1
#
_cell.length_a   1.000
_cell.length_b   1.000
_cell.length_c   1.000
_cell.angle_alpha   90.00
_cell.angle_beta   90.00
_cell.angle_gamma   90.00
#
_symmetry.space_group_name_H-M   'P 1'
#
loop_
_entity.id
_entity.type
_entity.pdbx_description
1 polymer ?
#
loop_
_entity_poly.entity_id
_entity_poly.type
_entity_poly.pdbx_seq_one_letter_code
_entity_poly.pdbx_strand_id
1 'polypeptide(L)'
;MVNCLERIMIEKISPEIDGGAFPIKRTVGESVVVKANIFADGHDELSAVLLYRTVKEGAWSEVYMKPMGNDHWMGSFHIKKEEDYVYAIRASIDDFSTWQKDIGKKVSAGQQDIFVDLKIGIQFIETTAKRIKEKTALKIINSYLEQLHASEDIKVLSSILLKEELLHIMQKNIDAVKRAKYSKELKINVDRKLARFSSWYELFPRSWSSQPGKHGTFKDCEKLLPEIERMGFDIIYLPPIHPIGKTNRKGENNSAKCKKNDPGCPWAIGSEEGGHKSIHPQLGTLESFKHFVNKAKEFNIEIALDLAYQCSPDHPYVKEHPQWFKWRPDGKVQYAENPPKKYEDVLPINFETSDIDNLREELKSIVLFWIDQGIRVFRVDNPHTKPFIFWDELILDIRNKYPDTIFLSESFTRPNIMYRLAKGGFTQSYTYFTWRNTKFEFIDYLTELTKTDIAEYFRPNFWPNTPDILPPHLQYGGWPAFIMRAVLASTLSSNYGIYGPVFELCVSEAIEGKEEYLNSEKYEVKHWDWNQKGHLKNVLSRLNNIRKTNPALQFTRNIQFCEINNDCILSYYKTTEDLSNIILVVVNLDPYNTQSGSLQVPLDKLGIDKERPYSAIDLLNGDKYIWKGYASYIKLDPQRSPAHIITIKQNI
;
A
#
# COMPACT_ATOMS: atom_id res chain seq x y z
N MET A 1 -4.48 2.19 42.88
CA MET A 1 -4.75 3.55 43.38
C MET A 1 -4.72 4.48 42.18
N VAL A 2 -5.81 5.20 41.91
CA VAL A 2 -5.85 6.20 40.83
C VAL A 2 -4.94 7.35 41.26
N ASN A 3 -3.93 7.66 40.46
CA ASN A 3 -3.04 8.77 40.73
C ASN A 3 -3.78 10.07 40.38
N CYS A 4 -4.29 10.80 41.37
CA CYS A 4 -4.98 12.09 41.16
C CYS A 4 -4.10 13.19 40.53
N LEU A 5 -2.81 12.92 40.27
CA LEU A 5 -1.92 13.80 39.51
C LEU A 5 -2.01 13.59 37.99
N GLU A 6 -2.62 12.51 37.50
CA GLU A 6 -2.86 12.28 36.07
C GLU A 6 -4.12 13.04 35.61
N ARG A 7 -3.98 14.36 35.46
CA ARG A 7 -5.07 15.28 35.04
C ARG A 7 -5.28 15.35 33.53
N ILE A 8 -4.31 14.91 32.74
CA ILE A 8 -4.31 15.05 31.28
C ILE A 8 -4.86 13.78 30.64
N MET A 9 -5.89 13.94 29.83
CA MET A 9 -6.48 12.87 29.02
C MET A 9 -5.89 12.92 27.61
N ILE A 10 -5.40 11.77 27.13
CA ILE A 10 -4.97 11.57 25.75
C ILE A 10 -5.87 10.49 25.16
N GLU A 11 -6.81 10.90 24.32
CA GLU A 11 -7.86 10.05 23.79
C GLU A 11 -7.88 10.06 22.26
N LYS A 12 -8.53 9.03 21.67
CA LYS A 12 -8.78 8.92 20.23
C LYS A 12 -7.54 9.18 19.36
N ILE A 13 -6.41 8.60 19.76
CA ILE A 13 -5.19 8.68 18.96
C ILE A 13 -5.44 8.00 17.60
N SER A 14 -5.03 8.67 16.53
CA SER A 14 -5.08 8.11 15.19
C SER A 14 -3.77 8.41 14.44
N PRO A 15 -3.27 7.46 13.64
CA PRO A 15 -3.84 6.13 13.45
C PRO A 15 -3.58 5.19 14.65
N GLU A 16 -4.56 4.36 15.02
CA GLU A 16 -4.44 3.26 16.00
C GLU A 16 -5.32 2.10 15.53
N ILE A 17 -4.71 0.99 15.09
CA ILE A 17 -5.45 -0.10 14.46
C ILE A 17 -5.81 -1.16 15.50
N ASP A 18 -7.12 -1.41 15.67
CA ASP A 18 -7.70 -2.35 16.63
C ASP A 18 -7.12 -2.18 18.05
N GLY A 19 -7.06 -0.93 18.52
CA GLY A 19 -6.50 -0.63 19.84
C GLY A 19 -4.99 -0.86 19.92
N GLY A 20 -4.26 -0.70 18.81
CA GLY A 20 -2.80 -0.83 18.74
C GLY A 20 -2.32 -2.27 18.61
N ALA A 21 -3.22 -3.22 18.36
CA ALA A 21 -2.88 -4.62 18.13
C ALA A 21 -2.07 -4.82 16.85
N PHE A 22 -2.34 -4.00 15.82
CA PHE A 22 -1.68 -4.10 14.52
C PHE A 22 -0.90 -2.83 14.16
N PRO A 23 0.24 -2.98 13.47
CA PRO A 23 1.02 -1.85 12.99
C PRO A 23 0.32 -1.15 11.81
N ILE A 24 0.51 0.16 11.71
CA ILE A 24 0.31 0.85 10.42
C ILE A 24 1.48 0.53 9.49
N LYS A 25 1.33 0.82 8.21
CA LYS A 25 2.33 0.57 7.17
C LYS A 25 2.82 1.84 6.51
N ARG A 26 4.12 1.92 6.30
CA ARG A 26 4.78 3.01 5.58
C ARG A 26 5.93 2.47 4.73
N THR A 27 6.53 3.35 3.97
CA THR A 27 7.78 3.16 3.25
C THR A 27 8.64 4.41 3.46
N VAL A 28 9.92 4.34 3.15
CA VAL A 28 10.82 5.49 3.33
C VAL A 28 10.35 6.71 2.53
N GLY A 29 10.43 7.87 3.19
CA GLY A 29 10.00 9.18 2.68
C GLY A 29 8.54 9.50 2.98
N GLU A 30 7.73 8.54 3.43
CA GLU A 30 6.33 8.83 3.78
C GLU A 30 6.20 9.56 5.11
N SER A 31 5.20 10.42 5.19
CA SER A 31 4.80 11.09 6.42
C SER A 31 3.88 10.19 7.26
N VAL A 32 4.02 10.31 8.58
CA VAL A 32 3.10 9.77 9.58
C VAL A 32 2.47 10.95 10.26
N VAL A 33 1.19 11.18 9.98
CA VAL A 33 0.38 12.23 10.61
C VAL A 33 -0.36 11.60 11.77
N VAL A 34 -0.11 12.07 12.98
CA VAL A 34 -0.73 11.58 14.21
C VAL A 34 -1.65 12.65 14.76
N LYS A 35 -2.89 12.27 15.07
CA LYS A 35 -3.91 13.12 15.69
C LYS A 35 -4.34 12.52 17.01
N ALA A 36 -4.78 13.36 17.95
CA ALA A 36 -5.40 12.93 19.19
C ALA A 36 -6.27 14.03 19.78
N ASN A 37 -7.16 13.64 20.69
CA ASN A 37 -7.84 14.56 21.60
C ASN A 37 -7.00 14.67 22.87
N ILE A 38 -6.57 15.88 23.24
CA ILE A 38 -5.72 16.11 24.41
C ILE A 38 -6.29 17.28 25.20
N PHE A 39 -6.74 16.99 26.41
CA PHE A 39 -7.39 17.94 27.31
C PHE A 39 -7.11 17.61 28.78
N ALA A 40 -7.41 18.55 29.68
CA ALA A 40 -7.35 18.38 31.13
C ALA A 40 -8.53 19.11 31.78
N ASP A 41 -8.77 18.89 33.08
CA ASP A 41 -9.71 19.71 33.84
C ASP A 41 -9.20 21.15 34.00
N GLY A 42 -10.12 22.12 34.13
CA GLY A 42 -9.77 23.53 34.38
C GLY A 42 -9.54 24.34 33.10
N HIS A 43 -8.66 25.35 33.20
CA HIS A 43 -8.35 26.31 32.13
C HIS A 43 -6.85 26.37 31.79
N ASP A 44 -6.10 25.37 32.26
CA ASP A 44 -4.66 25.29 32.06
C ASP A 44 -4.36 25.04 30.57
N GLU A 45 -3.33 25.72 30.06
CA GLU A 45 -2.77 25.44 28.74
C GLU A 45 -1.99 24.13 28.75
N LEU A 46 -1.98 23.46 27.60
CA LEU A 46 -1.33 22.17 27.41
C LEU A 46 -0.22 22.27 26.37
N SER A 47 0.80 21.44 26.54
CA SER A 47 1.83 21.18 25.54
C SER A 47 1.85 19.70 25.21
N ALA A 48 1.75 19.37 23.92
CA ALA A 48 1.77 17.99 23.44
C ALA A 48 2.93 17.74 22.47
N VAL A 49 3.59 16.59 22.64
CA VAL A 49 4.67 16.11 21.78
C VAL A 49 4.37 14.71 21.25
N LEU A 50 4.59 14.54 19.96
CA LEU A 50 4.64 13.25 19.29
C LEU A 50 6.05 12.67 19.46
N LEU A 51 6.12 11.50 20.09
CA LEU A 51 7.33 10.73 20.29
C LEU A 51 7.43 9.67 19.19
N TYR A 52 8.60 9.52 18.57
CA TYR A 52 8.88 8.42 17.65
C TYR A 52 10.34 7.95 17.72
N ARG A 53 10.61 6.69 17.40
CA ARG A 53 11.95 6.09 17.30
C ARG A 53 11.91 4.83 16.44
N THR A 54 13.05 4.40 15.91
CA THR A 54 13.10 3.03 15.36
C THR A 54 13.06 2.00 16.49
N VAL A 55 12.60 0.78 16.20
CA VAL A 55 12.55 -0.31 17.19
C VAL A 55 13.93 -0.68 17.76
N LYS A 56 15.01 -0.37 17.02
CA LYS A 56 16.40 -0.60 17.44
C LYS A 56 16.98 0.54 18.26
N GLU A 57 16.41 1.74 18.18
CA GLU A 57 16.90 2.93 18.89
C GLU A 57 16.28 3.01 20.31
N GLY A 58 17.11 3.33 21.31
CA GLY A 58 16.63 3.50 22.70
C GLY A 58 16.07 4.89 23.00
N ALA A 59 16.55 5.93 22.32
CA ALA A 59 16.16 7.32 22.57
C ALA A 59 14.98 7.76 21.69
N TRP A 60 14.06 8.55 22.25
CA TRP A 60 12.94 9.12 21.51
C TRP A 60 13.37 10.38 20.74
N SER A 61 12.90 10.48 19.50
CA SER A 61 12.76 11.78 18.82
C SER A 61 11.42 12.39 19.19
N GLU A 62 11.37 13.73 19.28
CA GLU A 62 10.18 14.46 19.71
C GLU A 62 9.81 15.54 18.67
N VAL A 63 8.52 15.67 18.38
CA VAL A 63 7.96 16.74 17.53
C VAL A 63 6.77 17.36 18.25
N TYR A 64 6.73 18.68 18.38
CA TYR A 64 5.57 19.35 18.96
C TYR A 64 4.32 19.15 18.10
N MET A 65 3.23 18.82 18.76
CA MET A 65 1.91 18.77 18.14
C MET A 65 1.32 20.18 18.14
N LYS A 66 0.60 20.51 17.08
CA LYS A 66 -0.12 21.77 16.93
C LYS A 66 -1.57 21.59 17.41
N PRO A 67 -2.12 22.52 18.20
CA PRO A 67 -3.54 22.55 18.48
C PRO A 67 -4.31 22.96 17.22
N MET A 68 -5.40 22.25 16.93
CA MET A 68 -6.29 22.44 15.78
C MET A 68 -7.65 23.01 16.19
N GLY A 69 -7.84 23.28 17.49
CA GLY A 69 -9.11 23.71 18.09
C GLY A 69 -9.94 22.53 18.61
N ASN A 70 -10.84 22.81 19.57
CA ASN A 70 -11.72 21.82 20.20
C ASN A 70 -10.95 20.57 20.70
N ASP A 71 -9.86 20.81 21.44
CA ASP A 71 -8.96 19.80 22.01
C ASP A 71 -8.31 18.84 21.00
N HIS A 72 -8.40 19.11 19.70
CA HIS A 72 -7.74 18.33 18.67
C HIS A 72 -6.29 18.77 18.49
N TRP A 73 -5.38 17.81 18.47
CA TRP A 73 -3.96 18.03 18.27
C TRP A 73 -3.45 17.23 17.09
N MET A 74 -2.46 17.77 16.38
CA MET A 74 -1.84 17.11 15.23
C MET A 74 -0.32 17.29 15.21
N GLY A 75 0.41 16.19 15.06
CA GLY A 75 1.85 16.19 14.82
C GLY A 75 2.19 15.29 13.63
N SER A 76 3.36 15.49 13.03
CA SER A 76 3.82 14.60 11.96
C SER A 76 5.34 14.42 11.94
N PHE A 77 5.79 13.28 11.42
CA PHE A 77 7.20 13.02 11.15
C PHE A 77 7.36 12.17 9.89
N HIS A 78 8.55 12.19 9.31
CA HIS A 78 8.86 11.42 8.10
C HIS A 78 9.64 10.15 8.45
N ILE A 79 9.33 9.06 7.74
CA ILE A 79 10.10 7.82 7.81
C ILE A 79 11.43 8.02 7.09
N LYS A 80 12.54 7.89 7.84
CA LYS A 80 13.90 8.15 7.34
C LYS A 80 14.69 6.88 7.01
N LYS A 81 14.39 5.77 7.69
CA LYS A 81 15.11 4.50 7.58
C LYS A 81 14.14 3.37 7.22
N GLU A 82 14.60 2.38 6.46
CA GLU A 82 13.88 1.11 6.22
C GLU A 82 13.99 0.20 7.45
N GLU A 83 13.47 0.68 8.58
CA GLU A 83 13.39 -0.02 9.86
C GLU A 83 12.02 0.22 10.46
N ASP A 84 11.51 -0.72 11.25
CA ASP A 84 10.23 -0.53 11.92
C ASP A 84 10.33 0.56 13.00
N TYR A 85 9.24 1.30 13.18
CA TYR A 85 9.16 2.40 14.14
C TYR A 85 8.11 2.12 15.21
N VAL A 86 8.26 2.81 16.34
CA VAL A 86 7.19 2.98 17.31
C VAL A 86 6.93 4.47 17.55
N TYR A 87 5.68 4.81 17.88
CA TYR A 87 5.29 6.17 18.24
C TYR A 87 4.29 6.19 19.41
N ALA A 88 4.26 7.31 20.12
CA ALA A 88 3.36 7.60 21.22
C ALA A 88 3.18 9.12 21.37
N ILE A 89 2.21 9.54 22.17
CA ILE A 89 2.02 10.96 22.51
C ILE A 89 2.38 11.16 23.99
N ARG A 90 3.00 12.30 24.28
CA ARG A 90 3.20 12.81 25.63
C ARG A 90 2.65 14.22 25.72
N ALA A 91 1.83 14.48 26.72
CA ALA A 91 1.25 15.78 26.98
C ALA A 91 1.60 16.26 28.39
N SER A 92 1.68 17.57 28.57
CA SER A 92 2.04 18.20 29.84
C SER A 92 1.18 19.43 30.09
N ILE A 93 0.85 19.70 31.35
CA ILE A 93 0.30 20.99 31.75
C ILE A 93 1.42 22.03 31.63
N ASP A 94 1.15 23.10 30.90
CA ASP A 94 2.09 24.18 30.63
C ASP A 94 1.72 25.40 31.48
N ASP A 95 2.18 25.42 32.74
CA ASP A 95 1.87 26.52 33.66
C ASP A 95 2.39 27.86 33.13
N PHE A 96 3.53 27.84 32.43
CA PHE A 96 4.12 29.07 31.89
C PHE A 96 3.27 29.60 30.74
N SER A 97 2.82 28.76 29.81
CA SER A 97 1.92 29.20 28.73
C SER A 97 0.58 29.67 29.27
N THR A 98 0.04 28.99 30.29
CA THR A 98 -1.19 29.40 31.00
C THR A 98 -1.03 30.81 31.56
N TRP A 99 0.02 31.00 32.34
CA TRP A 99 0.37 32.29 32.93
C TRP A 99 0.62 33.36 31.87
N GLN A 100 1.36 33.05 30.80
CA GLN A 100 1.73 33.98 29.74
C GLN A 100 0.49 34.45 28.95
N LYS A 101 -0.48 33.55 28.71
CA LYS A 101 -1.75 33.89 28.08
C LYS A 101 -2.57 34.85 28.94
N ASP A 102 -2.69 34.56 30.23
CA ASP A 102 -3.49 35.39 31.14
C ASP A 102 -2.86 36.76 31.37
N ILE A 103 -1.54 36.83 31.60
CA ILE A 103 -0.84 38.11 31.74
C ILE A 103 -0.89 38.92 30.44
N GLY A 104 -0.80 38.27 29.28
CA GLY A 104 -0.96 38.91 27.97
C GLY A 104 -2.31 39.63 27.84
N LYS A 105 -3.42 38.98 28.23
CA LYS A 105 -4.74 39.61 28.25
C LYS A 105 -4.81 40.79 29.22
N LYS A 106 -4.25 40.66 30.42
CA LYS A 106 -4.22 41.75 31.43
C LYS A 106 -3.45 42.97 30.91
N VAL A 107 -2.30 42.75 30.27
CA VAL A 107 -1.48 43.78 29.64
C VAL A 107 -2.24 44.47 28.50
N SER A 108 -2.89 43.71 27.61
CA SER A 108 -3.70 44.27 26.52
C SER A 108 -4.91 45.06 27.01
N ALA A 109 -5.48 44.68 28.16
CA ALA A 109 -6.56 45.41 28.81
C ALA A 109 -6.09 46.66 29.59
N GLY A 110 -4.78 46.93 29.61
CA GLY A 110 -4.22 48.10 30.31
C GLY A 110 -4.30 48.03 31.84
N GLN A 111 -4.40 46.83 32.41
CA GLN A 111 -4.42 46.67 33.87
C GLN A 111 -3.07 47.08 34.47
N GLN A 112 -3.10 47.85 35.56
CA GLN A 112 -1.89 48.37 36.19
C GLN A 112 -1.43 47.57 37.42
N ASP A 113 -2.30 46.76 38.01
CA ASP A 113 -1.99 45.91 39.16
C ASP A 113 -1.60 44.48 38.73
N ILE A 114 -0.49 44.37 38.01
CA ILE A 114 0.00 43.10 37.45
C ILE A 114 1.45 42.77 37.86
N PHE A 115 2.06 43.59 38.71
CA PHE A 115 3.47 43.41 39.09
C PHE A 115 3.73 42.07 39.78
N VAL A 116 2.82 41.65 40.67
CA VAL A 116 2.90 40.34 41.33
C VAL A 116 2.78 39.20 40.32
N ASP A 117 1.87 39.32 39.33
CA ASP A 117 1.76 38.33 38.26
C ASP A 117 3.06 38.22 37.46
N LEU A 118 3.72 39.33 37.15
CA LEU A 118 5.01 39.35 36.45
C LEU A 118 6.12 38.66 37.27
N LYS A 119 6.14 38.84 38.60
CA LYS A 119 7.08 38.14 39.49
C LYS A 119 6.84 36.62 39.51
N ILE A 120 5.58 36.16 39.41
CA ILE A 120 5.27 34.73 39.25
C ILE A 120 5.87 34.19 37.94
N GLY A 121 5.76 34.94 36.84
CA GLY A 121 6.40 34.60 35.57
C GLY A 121 7.91 34.41 35.67
N ILE A 122 8.59 35.31 36.39
CA ILE A 122 10.03 35.22 36.65
C ILE A 122 10.36 33.96 37.45
N GLN A 123 9.57 33.63 38.49
CA GLN A 123 9.78 32.40 39.28
C GLN A 123 9.64 31.12 38.45
N PHE A 124 8.73 31.08 37.47
CA PHE A 124 8.65 29.96 36.53
C PHE A 124 9.95 29.80 35.76
N ILE A 125 10.50 30.88 35.23
CA ILE A 125 11.75 30.88 34.45
C ILE A 125 12.92 30.45 35.33
N GLU A 126 13.05 30.98 36.54
CA GLU A 126 14.09 30.59 37.51
C GLU A 126 14.03 29.10 37.85
N THR A 127 12.81 28.57 38.05
CA THR A 127 12.61 27.16 38.37
C THR A 127 12.96 26.28 37.17
N THR A 128 12.59 26.68 35.96
CA THR A 128 12.93 25.95 34.74
C THR A 128 14.42 26.01 34.42
N ALA A 129 15.09 27.14 34.65
CA ALA A 129 16.53 27.30 34.44
C ALA A 129 17.35 26.23 35.18
N LYS A 130 16.94 25.86 36.40
CA LYS A 130 17.57 24.80 37.21
C LYS A 130 17.53 23.41 36.56
N ARG A 131 16.61 23.18 35.62
CA ARG A 131 16.40 21.89 34.95
C ARG A 131 17.02 21.83 33.54
N ILE A 132 17.35 22.96 32.94
CA ILE A 132 17.88 23.01 31.57
C ILE A 132 19.27 22.38 31.53
N LYS A 133 19.42 21.31 30.74
CA LYS A 133 20.72 20.67 30.50
C LYS A 133 21.45 21.23 29.27
N GLU A 134 20.70 21.79 28.32
CA GLU A 134 21.25 22.32 27.08
C GLU A 134 21.95 23.67 27.34
N LYS A 135 23.28 23.72 27.14
CA LYS A 135 24.10 24.90 27.46
C LYS A 135 23.64 26.18 26.73
N THR A 136 23.26 26.08 25.46
CA THR A 136 22.81 27.23 24.66
C THR A 136 21.50 27.79 25.19
N ALA A 137 20.50 26.94 25.42
CA ALA A 137 19.22 27.34 26.00
C ALA A 137 19.38 27.93 27.41
N LEU A 138 20.26 27.35 28.23
CA LEU A 138 20.55 27.86 29.58
C LEU A 138 21.17 29.27 29.53
N LYS A 139 22.08 29.52 28.59
CA LYS A 139 22.68 30.86 28.42
C LYS A 139 21.63 31.90 28.02
N ILE A 140 20.72 31.55 27.12
CA ILE A 140 19.63 32.44 26.68
C ILE A 140 18.69 32.74 27.87
N ILE A 141 18.28 31.71 28.62
CA ILE A 141 17.42 31.86 29.80
C ILE A 141 18.08 32.71 30.88
N ASN A 142 19.37 32.52 31.15
CA ASN A 142 20.10 33.34 32.13
C ASN A 142 20.19 34.81 31.68
N SER A 143 20.37 35.07 30.39
CA SER A 143 20.34 36.45 29.86
C SER A 143 18.97 37.10 30.02
N TYR A 144 17.88 36.34 29.85
CA TYR A 144 16.53 36.82 30.16
C TYR A 144 16.35 37.12 31.65
N LEU A 145 16.82 36.24 32.54
CA LEU A 145 16.75 36.44 33.99
C LEU A 145 17.53 37.69 34.44
N GLU A 146 18.73 37.92 33.92
CA GLU A 146 19.52 39.12 34.22
C GLU A 146 18.76 40.41 33.85
N GLN A 147 18.12 40.46 32.68
CA GLN A 147 17.31 41.60 32.26
C GLN A 147 16.06 41.78 33.13
N LEU A 148 15.40 40.67 33.49
CA LEU A 148 14.20 40.67 34.33
C LEU A 148 14.50 41.08 35.78
N HIS A 149 15.69 40.79 36.30
CA HIS A 149 16.12 41.20 37.64
C HIS A 149 16.65 42.64 37.67
N ALA A 150 17.09 43.19 36.54
CA ALA A 150 17.59 44.55 36.42
C ALA A 150 16.50 45.63 36.30
N SER A 151 15.21 45.25 36.24
CA SER A 151 14.10 46.19 36.07
C SER A 151 12.92 45.89 36.98
N GLU A 152 12.25 46.94 37.45
CA GLU A 152 10.94 46.87 38.10
C GLU A 152 9.83 47.52 37.24
N ASP A 153 10.17 48.00 36.03
CA ASP A 153 9.21 48.62 35.12
C ASP A 153 8.31 47.55 34.49
N ILE A 154 7.00 47.66 34.76
CA ILE A 154 5.95 46.75 34.28
C ILE A 154 5.99 46.58 32.76
N LYS A 155 6.22 47.65 31.99
CA LYS A 155 6.25 47.59 30.52
C LYS A 155 7.48 46.82 30.03
N VAL A 156 8.64 47.07 30.65
CA VAL A 156 9.88 46.37 30.30
C VAL A 156 9.74 44.88 30.60
N LEU A 157 9.32 44.53 31.82
CA LEU A 157 9.11 43.13 32.24
C LEU A 157 8.11 42.41 31.32
N SER A 158 6.96 43.02 31.04
CA SER A 158 5.93 42.43 30.16
C SER A 158 6.46 42.19 28.75
N SER A 159 7.25 43.13 28.20
CA SER A 159 7.81 43.01 26.84
C SER A 159 8.81 41.84 26.70
N ILE A 160 9.47 41.46 27.79
CA ILE A 160 10.39 40.33 27.83
C ILE A 160 9.62 39.02 28.05
N LEU A 161 8.75 38.99 29.05
CA LEU A 161 8.07 37.77 29.46
C LEU A 161 7.06 37.25 28.42
N LEU A 162 6.55 38.12 27.54
CA LEU A 162 5.62 37.77 26.47
C LEU A 162 6.29 37.35 25.15
N LYS A 163 7.63 37.19 25.11
CA LYS A 163 8.34 36.76 23.90
C LYS A 163 8.06 35.29 23.57
N GLU A 164 7.84 35.02 22.28
CA GLU A 164 7.65 33.65 21.76
C GLU A 164 8.89 32.77 21.93
N GLU A 165 10.10 33.34 21.76
CA GLU A 165 11.35 32.61 21.95
C GLU A 165 11.47 32.04 23.38
N LEU A 166 11.08 32.84 24.37
CA LEU A 166 11.06 32.43 25.78
C LEU A 166 10.05 31.30 26.01
N LEU A 167 8.83 31.43 25.46
CA LEU A 167 7.81 30.39 25.53
C LEU A 167 8.33 29.06 24.97
N HIS A 168 9.00 29.08 23.82
CA HIS A 168 9.53 27.86 23.21
C HIS A 168 10.59 27.16 24.08
N ILE A 169 11.49 27.93 24.71
CA ILE A 169 12.49 27.37 25.63
C ILE A 169 11.81 26.78 26.87
N MET A 170 10.78 27.45 27.40
CA MET A 170 10.02 26.97 28.56
C MET A 170 9.28 25.67 28.25
N GLN A 171 8.60 25.58 27.10
CA GLN A 171 7.88 24.38 26.64
C GLN A 171 8.79 23.15 26.52
N LYS A 172 10.01 23.34 26.04
CA LYS A 172 11.01 22.26 25.90
C LYS A 172 11.48 21.69 27.23
N ASN A 173 11.30 22.45 28.32
CA ASN A 173 11.85 22.14 29.64
C ASN A 173 10.76 22.04 30.73
N ILE A 174 9.51 21.75 30.35
CA ILE A 174 8.41 21.45 31.29
C ILE A 174 8.80 20.25 32.18
N ASP A 175 8.42 20.32 33.46
CA ASP A 175 8.72 19.29 34.45
C ASP A 175 8.18 17.90 34.05
N ALA A 176 8.93 16.84 34.34
CA ALA A 176 8.55 15.46 34.04
C ALA A 176 7.39 14.95 34.89
N VAL A 177 7.20 15.49 36.10
CA VAL A 177 6.13 15.07 37.03
C VAL A 177 4.73 15.48 36.52
N LYS A 178 4.64 16.46 35.62
CA LYS A 178 3.38 16.98 35.08
C LYS A 178 2.97 16.38 33.74
N ARG A 179 3.49 15.19 33.41
CA ARG A 179 3.34 14.59 32.08
C ARG A 179 2.40 13.40 32.12
N ALA A 180 1.48 13.34 31.17
CA ALA A 180 0.81 12.12 30.78
C ALA A 180 1.46 11.56 29.50
N LYS A 181 1.64 10.25 29.43
CA LYS A 181 2.07 9.55 28.22
C LYS A 181 0.96 8.58 27.83
N TYR A 182 0.66 8.51 26.53
CA TYR A 182 -0.21 7.46 26.02
C TYR A 182 0.37 6.09 26.40
N SER A 183 -0.47 5.20 26.91
CA SER A 183 -0.04 3.96 27.57
C SER A 183 0.58 2.95 26.61
N LYS A 184 0.26 3.03 25.31
CA LYS A 184 0.73 2.10 24.28
C LYS A 184 1.81 2.73 23.41
N GLU A 185 2.77 1.91 22.99
CA GLU A 185 3.67 2.22 21.88
C GLU A 185 3.06 1.64 20.61
N LEU A 186 2.57 2.51 19.73
CA LEU A 186 1.94 2.13 18.47
C LEU A 186 3.03 1.83 17.44
N LYS A 187 2.82 0.79 16.62
CA LYS A 187 3.84 0.23 15.74
C LYS A 187 3.67 0.68 14.28
N ILE A 188 4.79 0.77 13.58
CA ILE A 188 4.84 1.07 12.15
C ILE A 188 5.74 0.03 11.48
N ASN A 189 5.17 -0.72 10.54
CA ASN A 189 5.94 -1.54 9.63
C ASN A 189 6.43 -0.67 8.46
N VAL A 190 7.75 -0.56 8.30
CA VAL A 190 8.35 0.17 7.17
C VAL A 190 8.82 -0.83 6.13
N ASP A 191 8.16 -0.84 4.98
CA ASP A 191 8.55 -1.66 3.83
C ASP A 191 9.42 -0.85 2.85
N ARG A 192 10.12 -1.56 1.96
CA ARG A 192 10.81 -0.93 0.83
C ARG A 192 9.81 -0.34 -0.17
N LYS A 193 10.27 0.62 -0.99
CA LYS A 193 9.41 1.37 -1.93
C LYS A 193 8.58 0.49 -2.87
N LEU A 194 9.10 -0.65 -3.31
CA LEU A 194 8.40 -1.57 -4.23
C LEU A 194 7.08 -2.10 -3.63
N ALA A 195 6.97 -2.20 -2.30
CA ALA A 195 5.72 -2.58 -1.65
C ALA A 195 4.61 -1.52 -1.83
N ARG A 196 4.98 -0.24 -1.94
CA ARG A 196 4.05 0.88 -2.15
C ARG A 196 3.75 1.11 -3.63
N PHE A 197 4.76 1.00 -4.49
CA PHE A 197 4.66 1.33 -5.91
C PHE A 197 5.36 0.27 -6.76
N SER A 198 4.58 -0.46 -7.55
CA SER A 198 5.06 -1.53 -8.43
C SER A 198 4.10 -1.78 -9.59
N SER A 199 4.62 -2.23 -10.73
CA SER A 199 3.87 -2.79 -11.85
C SER A 199 4.21 -4.27 -12.04
N TRP A 200 3.19 -5.12 -12.09
CA TRP A 200 3.33 -6.58 -12.12
C TRP A 200 2.91 -7.15 -13.49
N TYR A 201 3.67 -8.14 -13.97
CA TYR A 201 3.36 -8.88 -15.17
C TYR A 201 3.34 -10.38 -14.86
N GLU A 202 2.16 -10.99 -14.89
CA GLU A 202 2.02 -12.44 -14.73
C GLU A 202 2.19 -13.13 -16.08
N LEU A 203 3.02 -14.16 -16.13
CA LEU A 203 3.22 -14.98 -17.31
C LEU A 203 3.42 -16.46 -16.95
N PHE A 204 3.00 -17.37 -17.83
CA PHE A 204 3.20 -18.81 -17.67
C PHE A 204 4.48 -19.27 -18.38
N PRO A 205 5.57 -19.63 -17.68
CA PRO A 205 6.85 -20.03 -18.32
C PRO A 205 6.70 -21.11 -19.40
N ARG A 206 5.76 -22.03 -19.20
CA ARG A 206 5.50 -23.13 -20.13
C ARG A 206 4.98 -22.71 -21.51
N SER A 207 4.43 -21.51 -21.66
CA SER A 207 3.89 -21.00 -22.92
C SER A 207 4.89 -20.13 -23.70
N TRP A 208 6.13 -20.03 -23.23
CA TRP A 208 7.12 -19.12 -23.82
C TRP A 208 8.10 -19.77 -24.78
N SER A 209 7.86 -21.02 -25.17
CA SER A 209 8.63 -21.63 -26.24
C SER A 209 8.52 -20.82 -27.53
N SER A 210 9.66 -20.60 -28.19
CA SER A 210 9.69 -20.00 -29.54
C SER A 210 9.08 -20.91 -30.61
N GLN A 211 8.79 -22.17 -30.30
CA GLN A 211 8.17 -23.15 -31.20
C GLN A 211 6.76 -23.50 -30.71
N PRO A 212 5.73 -23.33 -31.57
CA PRO A 212 4.36 -23.75 -31.26
C PRO A 212 4.27 -25.22 -30.82
N GLY A 213 3.43 -25.50 -29.83
CA GLY A 213 3.19 -26.86 -29.33
C GLY A 213 4.31 -27.44 -28.46
N LYS A 214 5.36 -26.66 -28.15
CA LYS A 214 6.41 -27.06 -27.20
C LYS A 214 6.28 -26.33 -25.87
N HIS A 215 6.63 -27.04 -24.80
CA HIS A 215 6.75 -26.47 -23.46
C HIS A 215 7.95 -25.51 -23.41
N GLY A 216 7.74 -24.31 -22.89
CA GLY A 216 8.78 -23.31 -22.67
C GLY A 216 9.67 -23.62 -21.46
N THR A 217 10.82 -22.95 -21.41
CA THR A 217 11.81 -23.09 -20.33
C THR A 217 12.10 -21.73 -19.69
N PHE A 218 12.82 -21.71 -18.55
CA PHE A 218 13.30 -20.44 -17.99
C PHE A 218 14.19 -19.66 -18.96
N LYS A 219 15.00 -20.36 -19.76
CA LYS A 219 15.84 -19.76 -20.80
C LYS A 219 15.03 -19.09 -21.91
N ASP A 220 13.83 -19.59 -22.20
CA ASP A 220 12.94 -18.93 -23.14
C ASP A 220 12.33 -17.65 -22.54
N CYS A 221 12.02 -17.67 -21.24
CA CYS A 221 11.53 -16.49 -20.52
C CYS A 221 12.56 -15.36 -20.49
N GLU A 222 13.87 -15.67 -20.44
CA GLU A 222 14.94 -14.66 -20.50
C GLU A 222 14.87 -13.77 -21.74
N LYS A 223 14.38 -14.30 -22.86
CA LYS A 223 14.25 -13.57 -24.13
C LYS A 223 13.20 -12.45 -24.05
N LEU A 224 12.30 -12.51 -23.07
CA LEU A 224 11.23 -11.53 -22.88
C LEU A 224 11.66 -10.35 -22.00
N LEU A 225 12.69 -10.54 -21.17
CA LEU A 225 13.13 -9.53 -20.20
C LEU A 225 13.34 -8.13 -20.83
N PRO A 226 13.96 -7.98 -22.02
CA PRO A 226 14.09 -6.67 -22.65
C PRO A 226 12.75 -6.01 -22.97
N GLU A 227 11.77 -6.79 -23.39
CA GLU A 227 10.46 -6.27 -23.79
C GLU A 227 9.57 -5.98 -22.56
N ILE A 228 9.67 -6.79 -21.50
CA ILE A 228 9.01 -6.52 -20.22
C ILE A 228 9.58 -5.25 -19.57
N GLU A 229 10.91 -5.07 -19.61
CA GLU A 229 11.57 -3.83 -19.16
C GLU A 229 11.12 -2.63 -20.00
N ARG A 230 11.05 -2.77 -21.34
CA ARG A 230 10.55 -1.71 -22.23
C ARG A 230 9.10 -1.33 -21.92
N MET A 231 8.26 -2.31 -21.58
CA MET A 231 6.90 -2.06 -21.10
C MET A 231 6.88 -1.44 -19.70
N GLY A 232 7.99 -1.43 -18.98
CA GLY A 232 8.17 -0.74 -17.71
C GLY A 232 7.61 -1.50 -16.51
N PHE A 233 7.50 -2.83 -16.59
CA PHE A 233 7.13 -3.67 -15.44
C PHE A 233 8.30 -3.83 -14.47
N ASP A 234 8.00 -3.87 -13.17
CA ASP A 234 8.99 -4.01 -12.11
C ASP A 234 9.07 -5.45 -11.59
N ILE A 235 7.97 -6.21 -11.71
CA ILE A 235 7.85 -7.58 -11.19
C ILE A 235 7.29 -8.51 -12.27
N ILE A 236 7.95 -9.65 -12.48
CA ILE A 236 7.38 -10.79 -13.20
C ILE A 236 6.84 -11.77 -12.15
N TYR A 237 5.54 -12.05 -12.20
CA TYR A 237 4.89 -13.04 -11.36
C TYR A 237 4.74 -14.36 -12.13
N LEU A 238 5.26 -15.44 -11.53
CA LEU A 238 5.17 -16.79 -12.08
C LEU A 238 4.11 -17.59 -11.29
N PRO A 239 3.16 -18.24 -11.98
CA PRO A 239 2.40 -19.36 -11.43
C PRO A 239 3.34 -20.44 -10.86
N PRO A 240 2.83 -21.42 -10.10
CA PRO A 240 3.67 -22.46 -9.51
C PRO A 240 4.58 -23.14 -10.55
N ILE A 241 5.88 -23.19 -10.25
CA ILE A 241 6.93 -23.71 -11.14
C ILE A 241 7.34 -25.15 -10.79
N HIS A 242 6.54 -25.82 -9.97
CA HIS A 242 6.84 -27.12 -9.36
C HIS A 242 6.30 -28.27 -10.23
N PRO A 243 6.76 -29.52 -10.00
CA PRO A 243 6.15 -30.69 -10.63
C PRO A 243 4.63 -30.74 -10.43
N ILE A 244 3.90 -31.18 -11.46
CA ILE A 244 2.43 -31.21 -11.46
C ILE A 244 1.92 -32.64 -11.34
N GLY A 245 0.95 -32.86 -10.46
CA GLY A 245 0.34 -34.18 -10.21
C GLY A 245 -0.27 -34.81 -11.47
N LYS A 246 -0.26 -36.14 -11.55
CA LYS A 246 -0.83 -36.96 -12.63
C LYS A 246 -2.22 -37.49 -12.24
N THR A 247 -2.45 -37.79 -10.96
CA THR A 247 -3.72 -38.28 -10.42
C THR A 247 -4.78 -37.18 -10.44
N ASN A 248 -5.95 -37.48 -11.01
CA ASN A 248 -7.08 -36.55 -11.22
C ASN A 248 -6.72 -35.25 -11.96
N ARG A 249 -5.59 -35.23 -12.68
CA ARG A 249 -5.12 -34.06 -13.43
C ARG A 249 -6.26 -33.50 -14.29
N LYS A 250 -6.40 -32.17 -14.30
CA LYS A 250 -7.34 -31.48 -15.19
C LYS A 250 -6.81 -31.41 -16.62
N GLY A 251 -7.68 -31.71 -17.58
CA GLY A 251 -7.42 -31.50 -19.01
C GLY A 251 -7.87 -30.12 -19.48
N GLU A 252 -7.80 -29.92 -20.80
CA GLU A 252 -8.25 -28.70 -21.50
C GLU A 252 -9.62 -28.20 -20.99
N ASN A 253 -9.79 -26.88 -20.90
CA ASN A 253 -11.03 -26.23 -20.42
C ASN A 253 -11.54 -26.77 -19.06
N ASN A 254 -10.64 -27.06 -18.12
CA ASN A 254 -10.98 -27.58 -16.79
C ASN A 254 -11.71 -28.94 -16.82
N SER A 255 -11.51 -29.72 -17.88
CA SER A 255 -12.09 -31.06 -18.02
C SER A 255 -11.57 -31.99 -16.92
N ALA A 256 -12.47 -32.76 -16.28
CA ALA A 256 -12.08 -33.85 -15.38
C ALA A 256 -11.42 -35.03 -16.12
N LYS A 257 -11.54 -35.10 -17.45
CA LYS A 257 -10.85 -36.07 -18.29
C LYS A 257 -9.58 -35.44 -18.86
N CYS A 258 -8.43 -35.95 -18.45
CA CYS A 258 -7.12 -35.58 -18.95
C CYS A 258 -6.70 -36.44 -20.14
N LYS A 259 -6.23 -35.85 -21.23
CA LYS A 259 -5.53 -36.56 -22.29
C LYS A 259 -4.07 -36.81 -21.90
N LYS A 260 -3.41 -37.74 -22.58
CA LYS A 260 -2.03 -38.18 -22.29
C LYS A 260 -1.01 -37.03 -22.22
N ASN A 261 -1.19 -36.00 -23.04
CA ASN A 261 -0.23 -34.89 -23.19
C ASN A 261 -0.74 -33.58 -22.57
N ASP A 262 -1.85 -33.59 -21.84
CA ASP A 262 -2.33 -32.36 -21.21
C ASP A 262 -1.36 -31.96 -20.08
N PRO A 263 -0.92 -30.70 -20.05
CA PRO A 263 0.08 -30.23 -19.09
C PRO A 263 -0.48 -30.13 -17.66
N GLY A 264 -1.81 -30.08 -17.50
CA GLY A 264 -2.46 -29.94 -16.20
C GLY A 264 -2.40 -28.53 -15.63
N CYS A 265 -2.95 -28.39 -14.42
CA CYS A 265 -2.98 -27.13 -13.67
C CYS A 265 -1.67 -26.96 -12.86
N PRO A 266 -0.91 -25.84 -13.00
CA PRO A 266 0.28 -25.59 -12.19
C PRO A 266 0.04 -25.63 -10.67
N TRP A 267 -1.17 -25.26 -10.22
CA TRP A 267 -1.56 -25.25 -8.80
C TRP A 267 -1.82 -26.66 -8.22
N ALA A 268 -1.82 -27.72 -9.04
CA ALA A 268 -1.82 -29.11 -8.58
C ALA A 268 -0.38 -29.57 -8.27
N ILE A 269 0.23 -28.92 -7.28
CA ILE A 269 1.66 -29.03 -6.93
C ILE A 269 1.98 -30.41 -6.37
N GLY A 270 2.99 -31.07 -6.93
CA GLY A 270 3.58 -32.29 -6.41
C GLY A 270 3.43 -33.47 -7.36
N SER A 271 4.51 -34.21 -7.54
CA SER A 271 4.52 -35.52 -8.19
C SER A 271 5.64 -36.38 -7.60
N GLU A 272 5.88 -37.56 -8.18
CA GLU A 272 7.08 -38.37 -7.88
C GLU A 272 8.41 -37.63 -8.11
N GLU A 273 8.40 -36.56 -8.91
CA GLU A 273 9.58 -35.76 -9.26
C GLU A 273 9.87 -34.66 -8.21
N GLY A 274 8.98 -34.45 -7.24
CA GLY A 274 9.18 -33.51 -6.14
C GLY A 274 7.96 -32.66 -5.78
N GLY A 275 8.17 -31.68 -4.91
CA GLY A 275 7.12 -30.84 -4.32
C GLY A 275 7.41 -29.34 -4.38
N HIS A 276 7.02 -28.61 -3.35
CA HIS A 276 7.11 -27.13 -3.27
C HIS A 276 8.54 -26.55 -3.34
N LYS A 277 9.58 -27.36 -3.12
CA LYS A 277 11.00 -26.96 -3.20
C LYS A 277 11.68 -27.47 -4.49
N SER A 278 10.89 -28.01 -5.41
CA SER A 278 11.37 -28.62 -6.66
C SER A 278 10.98 -27.78 -7.88
N ILE A 279 11.74 -27.92 -8.97
CA ILE A 279 11.44 -27.31 -10.27
C ILE A 279 10.78 -28.36 -11.16
N HIS A 280 9.73 -27.97 -11.88
CA HIS A 280 9.10 -28.82 -12.90
C HIS A 280 10.15 -29.21 -13.96
N PRO A 281 10.38 -30.50 -14.26
CA PRO A 281 11.50 -30.92 -15.11
C PRO A 281 11.51 -30.32 -16.51
N GLN A 282 10.34 -30.05 -17.09
CA GLN A 282 10.23 -29.39 -18.41
C GLN A 282 10.59 -27.89 -18.40
N LEU A 283 10.61 -27.23 -17.24
CA LEU A 283 11.04 -25.83 -17.13
C LEU A 283 12.57 -25.70 -17.05
N GLY A 284 13.23 -26.73 -16.54
CA GLY A 284 14.69 -26.78 -16.37
C GLY A 284 15.11 -27.31 -15.00
N THR A 285 16.23 -26.80 -14.50
CA THR A 285 16.82 -27.13 -13.19
C THR A 285 16.76 -25.93 -12.24
N LEU A 286 17.03 -26.16 -10.96
CA LEU A 286 17.18 -25.08 -9.96
C LEU A 286 18.25 -24.05 -10.37
N GLU A 287 19.33 -24.50 -11.01
CA GLU A 287 20.40 -23.63 -11.52
C GLU A 287 19.91 -22.75 -12.66
N SER A 288 19.12 -23.29 -13.60
CA SER A 288 18.51 -22.50 -14.66
C SER A 288 17.52 -21.47 -14.12
N PHE A 289 16.78 -21.81 -13.06
CA PHE A 289 15.91 -20.85 -12.38
C PHE A 289 16.72 -19.73 -11.72
N LYS A 290 17.79 -20.05 -10.97
CA LYS A 290 18.69 -19.03 -10.41
C LYS A 290 19.28 -18.12 -11.47
N HIS A 291 19.67 -18.70 -12.62
CA HIS A 291 20.19 -17.93 -13.74
C HIS A 291 19.13 -16.94 -14.25
N PHE A 292 17.90 -17.37 -14.46
CA PHE A 292 16.78 -16.50 -14.84
C PHE A 292 16.50 -15.40 -13.81
N VAL A 293 16.46 -15.73 -12.50
CA VAL A 293 16.27 -14.72 -11.44
C VAL A 293 17.39 -13.68 -11.46
N ASN A 294 18.65 -14.11 -11.61
CA ASN A 294 19.79 -13.19 -11.69
C ASN A 294 19.75 -12.36 -12.97
N LYS A 295 19.34 -12.95 -14.10
CA LYS A 295 19.20 -12.24 -15.37
C LYS A 295 18.12 -11.16 -15.30
N ALA A 296 16.97 -11.47 -14.67
CA ALA A 296 15.89 -10.49 -14.47
C ALA A 296 16.36 -9.25 -13.68
N LYS A 297 17.23 -9.44 -12.68
CA LYS A 297 17.81 -8.31 -11.92
C LYS A 297 18.65 -7.36 -12.78
N GLU A 298 19.30 -7.84 -13.83
CA GLU A 298 20.03 -6.99 -14.79
C GLU A 298 19.10 -6.00 -15.52
N PHE A 299 17.82 -6.34 -15.63
CA PHE A 299 16.74 -5.52 -16.21
C PHE A 299 15.91 -4.79 -15.15
N ASN A 300 16.38 -4.75 -13.90
CA ASN A 300 15.65 -4.18 -12.75
C ASN A 300 14.26 -4.83 -12.51
N ILE A 301 14.11 -6.10 -12.88
CA ILE A 301 12.89 -6.88 -12.69
C ILE A 301 13.09 -7.88 -11.56
N GLU A 302 12.15 -7.90 -10.61
CA GLU A 302 12.10 -8.94 -9.58
C GLU A 302 11.14 -10.07 -9.97
N ILE A 303 11.52 -11.30 -9.60
CA ILE A 303 10.65 -12.46 -9.79
C ILE A 303 9.80 -12.66 -8.53
N ALA A 304 8.48 -12.68 -8.73
CA ALA A 304 7.52 -13.10 -7.73
C ALA A 304 7.10 -14.54 -7.98
N LEU A 305 7.10 -15.36 -6.93
CA LEU A 305 6.70 -16.75 -7.00
C LEU A 305 5.31 -16.96 -6.39
N ASP A 306 4.46 -17.75 -7.04
CA ASP A 306 3.22 -18.23 -6.43
C ASP A 306 3.53 -19.11 -5.21
N LEU A 307 2.87 -18.83 -4.08
CA LEU A 307 2.93 -19.61 -2.87
C LEU A 307 1.54 -20.19 -2.58
N ALA A 308 1.28 -21.37 -3.13
CA ALA A 308 0.04 -22.11 -2.91
C ALA A 308 0.28 -23.29 -1.97
N TYR A 309 -0.12 -23.12 -0.69
CA TYR A 309 -0.06 -24.19 0.30
C TYR A 309 -1.20 -25.19 0.12
N GLN A 310 -0.99 -26.09 -0.83
CA GLN A 310 -1.87 -27.20 -1.21
C GLN A 310 -1.07 -28.25 -1.98
N CYS A 311 -1.60 -29.46 -2.09
CA CYS A 311 -0.88 -30.58 -2.70
C CYS A 311 -1.74 -31.27 -3.74
N SER A 312 -1.14 -31.77 -4.81
CA SER A 312 -1.79 -32.82 -5.62
C SER A 312 -1.86 -34.13 -4.82
N PRO A 313 -2.68 -35.10 -5.23
CA PRO A 313 -2.69 -36.43 -4.63
C PRO A 313 -1.33 -37.16 -4.71
N ASP A 314 -0.46 -36.76 -5.63
CA ASP A 314 0.85 -37.38 -5.86
C ASP A 314 2.00 -36.66 -5.13
N HIS A 315 1.71 -35.60 -4.38
CA HIS A 315 2.74 -34.86 -3.65
C HIS A 315 3.38 -35.76 -2.56
N PRO A 316 4.72 -35.75 -2.38
CA PRO A 316 5.41 -36.59 -1.39
C PRO A 316 4.82 -36.53 0.03
N TYR A 317 4.47 -35.34 0.50
CA TYR A 317 3.79 -35.14 1.80
C TYR A 317 2.54 -35.99 2.01
N VAL A 318 1.77 -36.32 0.97
CA VAL A 318 0.55 -37.14 1.13
C VAL A 318 0.89 -38.52 1.69
N LYS A 319 2.05 -39.07 1.29
CA LYS A 319 2.56 -40.36 1.77
C LYS A 319 3.41 -40.21 3.03
N GLU A 320 4.26 -39.19 3.08
CA GLU A 320 5.24 -38.99 4.15
C GLU A 320 4.60 -38.41 5.44
N HIS A 321 3.57 -37.58 5.29
CA HIS A 321 2.89 -36.86 6.36
C HIS A 321 1.35 -36.95 6.20
N PRO A 322 0.75 -38.15 6.23
CA PRO A 322 -0.69 -38.32 6.01
C PRO A 322 -1.54 -37.51 6.99
N GLN A 323 -1.04 -37.26 8.21
CA GLN A 323 -1.72 -36.46 9.24
C GLN A 323 -1.90 -34.98 8.87
N TRP A 324 -1.18 -34.48 7.86
CA TRP A 324 -1.36 -33.10 7.34
C TRP A 324 -2.55 -32.97 6.40
N PHE A 325 -3.33 -34.03 6.18
CA PHE A 325 -4.51 -34.03 5.31
C PHE A 325 -5.73 -34.64 6.01
N LYS A 326 -6.94 -34.26 5.56
CA LYS A 326 -8.18 -34.86 6.06
C LYS A 326 -8.56 -36.08 5.23
N TRP A 327 -8.49 -37.26 5.85
CA TRP A 327 -8.86 -38.53 5.24
C TRP A 327 -10.32 -38.87 5.49
N ARG A 328 -11.02 -39.29 4.45
CA ARG A 328 -12.41 -39.74 4.50
C ARG A 328 -12.48 -41.22 4.93
N PRO A 329 -13.63 -41.67 5.45
CA PRO A 329 -13.83 -43.09 5.80
C PRO A 329 -13.65 -44.07 4.64
N ASP A 330 -13.77 -43.61 3.38
CA ASP A 330 -13.54 -44.41 2.17
C ASP A 330 -12.05 -44.52 1.79
N GLY A 331 -11.15 -44.01 2.63
CA GLY A 331 -9.70 -44.04 2.41
C GLY A 331 -9.19 -43.01 1.40
N LYS A 332 -10.05 -42.13 0.88
CA LYS A 332 -9.64 -41.02 0.01
C LYS A 332 -9.35 -39.76 0.81
N VAL A 333 -8.40 -38.95 0.34
CA VAL A 333 -8.20 -37.61 0.90
C VAL A 333 -9.31 -36.67 0.41
N GLN A 334 -9.82 -35.83 1.31
CA GLN A 334 -10.77 -34.78 0.94
C GLN A 334 -10.09 -33.77 0.00
N TYR A 335 -10.66 -33.55 -1.18
CA TYR A 335 -10.17 -32.57 -2.14
C TYR A 335 -10.64 -31.14 -1.79
N ALA A 336 -10.01 -30.13 -2.39
CA ALA A 336 -10.30 -28.74 -2.11
C ALA A 336 -11.57 -28.24 -2.84
N GLU A 337 -12.37 -27.43 -2.17
CA GLU A 337 -13.53 -26.76 -2.75
C GLU A 337 -13.54 -25.29 -2.35
N ASN A 338 -13.92 -24.43 -3.30
CA ASN A 338 -14.30 -23.04 -3.04
C ASN A 338 -15.67 -22.82 -3.70
N PRO A 339 -16.77 -23.20 -3.03
CA PRO A 339 -18.08 -23.32 -3.67
C PRO A 339 -18.46 -22.09 -4.48
N PRO A 340 -18.89 -22.25 -5.75
CA PRO A 340 -19.24 -23.51 -6.42
C PRO A 340 -18.09 -24.27 -7.10
N LYS A 341 -16.83 -23.78 -7.01
CA LYS A 341 -15.65 -24.40 -7.66
C LYS A 341 -15.18 -25.65 -6.91
N LYS A 342 -14.86 -26.71 -7.66
CA LYS A 342 -14.27 -27.95 -7.16
C LYS A 342 -12.89 -28.17 -7.78
N TYR A 343 -11.93 -28.59 -6.96
CA TYR A 343 -10.55 -28.82 -7.35
C TYR A 343 -10.16 -30.27 -7.03
N GLU A 344 -10.63 -31.22 -7.85
CA GLU A 344 -10.42 -32.66 -7.62
C GLU A 344 -8.94 -33.10 -7.77
N ASP A 345 -8.11 -32.24 -8.36
CA ASP A 345 -6.67 -32.37 -8.53
C ASP A 345 -5.85 -31.78 -7.36
N VAL A 346 -6.51 -31.22 -6.35
CA VAL A 346 -5.87 -30.51 -5.23
C VAL A 346 -6.43 -30.95 -3.88
N LEU A 347 -5.53 -31.15 -2.91
CA LEU A 347 -5.77 -31.50 -1.53
C LEU A 347 -5.41 -30.32 -0.62
N PRO A 348 -6.33 -29.84 0.25
CA PRO A 348 -6.05 -28.79 1.20
C PRO A 348 -5.24 -29.33 2.38
N ILE A 349 -4.35 -28.48 2.91
CA ILE A 349 -3.59 -28.77 4.13
C ILE A 349 -4.51 -28.67 5.36
N ASN A 350 -4.41 -29.66 6.24
CA ASN A 350 -5.13 -29.71 7.51
C ASN A 350 -4.34 -29.04 8.64
N PHE A 351 -4.65 -27.77 8.92
CA PHE A 351 -4.07 -27.03 10.05
C PHE A 351 -4.58 -27.46 11.43
N GLU A 352 -5.58 -28.36 11.50
CA GLU A 352 -6.07 -28.95 12.76
C GLU A 352 -5.35 -30.27 13.09
N THR A 353 -4.21 -30.53 12.44
CA THR A 353 -3.39 -31.70 12.71
C THR A 353 -2.72 -31.63 14.09
N SER A 354 -2.51 -32.79 14.72
CA SER A 354 -1.73 -32.89 15.96
C SER A 354 -0.24 -32.58 15.74
N ASP A 355 0.20 -32.53 14.48
CA ASP A 355 1.58 -32.29 14.06
C ASP A 355 1.81 -30.85 13.58
N ILE A 356 1.09 -29.90 14.19
CA ILE A 356 1.00 -28.51 13.72
C ILE A 356 2.35 -27.79 13.73
N ASP A 357 3.22 -28.06 14.71
CA ASP A 357 4.52 -27.40 14.82
C ASP A 357 5.44 -27.78 13.65
N ASN A 358 5.51 -29.08 13.31
CA ASN A 358 6.30 -29.54 12.16
C ASN A 358 5.72 -29.04 10.83
N LEU A 359 4.39 -29.02 10.69
CA LEU A 359 3.74 -28.44 9.52
C LEU A 359 4.11 -26.96 9.36
N ARG A 360 4.02 -26.16 10.42
CA ARG A 360 4.36 -24.73 10.40
C ARG A 360 5.82 -24.51 10.03
N GLU A 361 6.74 -25.27 10.61
CA GLU A 361 8.16 -25.19 10.29
C GLU A 361 8.44 -25.58 8.83
N GLU A 362 7.79 -26.65 8.31
CA GLU A 362 7.98 -27.04 6.91
C GLU A 362 7.46 -25.97 5.96
N LEU A 363 6.26 -25.42 6.18
CA LEU A 363 5.72 -24.34 5.34
C LEU A 363 6.61 -23.09 5.37
N LYS A 364 7.13 -22.70 6.55
CA LYS A 364 8.11 -21.61 6.67
C LYS A 364 9.40 -21.91 5.90
N SER A 365 9.88 -23.15 5.96
CA SER A 365 11.11 -23.55 5.29
C SER A 365 11.01 -23.50 3.76
N ILE A 366 9.80 -23.63 3.17
CA ILE A 366 9.58 -23.42 1.74
C ILE A 366 9.89 -21.97 1.34
N VAL A 367 9.38 -21.01 2.12
CA VAL A 367 9.65 -19.58 1.88
C VAL A 367 11.15 -19.27 2.01
N LEU A 368 11.78 -19.76 3.09
CA LEU A 368 13.22 -19.59 3.32
C LEU A 368 14.06 -20.21 2.18
N PHE A 369 13.68 -21.40 1.71
CA PHE A 369 14.35 -22.05 0.59
C PHE A 369 14.36 -21.17 -0.65
N TRP A 370 13.21 -20.61 -1.05
CA TRP A 370 13.12 -19.74 -2.23
C TRP A 370 13.80 -18.38 -2.03
N ILE A 371 13.81 -17.85 -0.80
CA ILE A 371 14.61 -16.67 -0.44
C ILE A 371 16.10 -16.92 -0.70
N ASP A 372 16.61 -18.10 -0.34
CA ASP A 372 18.01 -18.47 -0.59
C ASP A 372 18.31 -18.62 -2.10
N GLN A 373 17.28 -18.79 -2.95
CA GLN A 373 17.42 -18.82 -4.42
C GLN A 373 17.27 -17.42 -5.05
N GLY A 374 17.09 -16.38 -4.24
CA GLY A 374 17.03 -14.98 -4.67
C GLY A 374 15.62 -14.39 -4.81
N ILE A 375 14.57 -15.12 -4.42
CA ILE A 375 13.20 -14.61 -4.40
C ILE A 375 12.97 -13.70 -3.19
N ARG A 376 12.30 -12.57 -3.40
CA ARG A 376 11.91 -11.62 -2.34
C ARG A 376 10.43 -11.23 -2.43
N VAL A 377 9.70 -11.77 -3.40
CA VAL A 377 8.31 -11.44 -3.63
C VAL A 377 7.52 -12.73 -3.76
N PHE A 378 6.45 -12.85 -2.99
CA PHE A 378 5.55 -14.01 -3.00
C PHE A 378 4.11 -13.55 -3.24
N ARG A 379 3.48 -14.09 -4.27
CA ARG A 379 2.02 -14.01 -4.45
C ARG A 379 1.42 -15.21 -3.74
N VAL A 380 0.70 -14.97 -2.65
CA VAL A 380 0.17 -16.05 -1.82
C VAL A 380 -1.23 -16.38 -2.28
N ASP A 381 -1.44 -17.65 -2.66
CA ASP A 381 -2.70 -18.16 -3.18
C ASP A 381 -3.72 -18.40 -2.06
N ASN A 382 -4.91 -17.80 -2.21
CA ASN A 382 -6.06 -18.01 -1.33
C ASN A 382 -5.72 -18.05 0.19
N PRO A 383 -4.95 -17.09 0.76
CA PRO A 383 -4.52 -17.17 2.16
C PRO A 383 -5.69 -17.13 3.15
N HIS A 384 -6.86 -16.61 2.73
CA HIS A 384 -8.10 -16.64 3.50
C HIS A 384 -8.66 -18.04 3.78
N THR A 385 -8.13 -19.08 3.13
CA THR A 385 -8.48 -20.49 3.38
C THR A 385 -7.56 -21.16 4.41
N LYS A 386 -6.57 -20.44 4.93
CA LYS A 386 -5.61 -20.90 5.96
C LYS A 386 -5.74 -20.02 7.21
N PRO A 387 -5.34 -20.50 8.41
CA PRO A 387 -5.51 -19.74 9.64
C PRO A 387 -4.79 -18.39 9.62
N PHE A 388 -5.41 -17.32 10.12
CA PHE A 388 -4.79 -16.00 10.17
C PHE A 388 -3.52 -15.98 11.02
N ILE A 389 -3.54 -16.65 12.18
CA ILE A 389 -2.42 -16.69 13.12
C ILE A 389 -1.17 -17.28 12.46
N PHE A 390 -1.34 -18.33 11.65
CA PHE A 390 -0.24 -18.92 10.88
C PHE A 390 0.43 -17.89 9.96
N TRP A 391 -0.37 -17.07 9.25
CA TRP A 391 0.18 -16.03 8.39
C TRP A 391 0.85 -14.91 9.18
N ASP A 392 0.24 -14.48 10.29
CA ASP A 392 0.80 -13.44 11.16
C ASP A 392 2.21 -13.83 11.63
N GLU A 393 2.37 -15.07 12.10
CA GLU A 393 3.63 -15.62 12.59
C GLU A 393 4.64 -15.82 11.46
N LEU A 394 4.24 -16.45 10.35
CA LEU A 394 5.12 -16.67 9.20
C LEU A 394 5.67 -15.35 8.65
N ILE A 395 4.81 -14.36 8.43
CA ILE A 395 5.22 -13.08 7.85
C ILE A 395 6.10 -12.31 8.83
N LEU A 396 5.80 -12.34 10.13
CA LEU A 396 6.63 -11.71 11.15
C LEU A 396 8.02 -12.34 11.22
N ASP A 397 8.11 -13.68 11.23
CA ASP A 397 9.37 -14.42 11.25
C ASP A 397 10.23 -14.10 10.02
N ILE A 398 9.63 -14.12 8.83
CA ILE A 398 10.33 -13.79 7.59
C ILE A 398 10.76 -12.32 7.61
N ARG A 399 9.90 -11.39 8.03
CA ARG A 399 10.24 -9.96 8.13
C ARG A 399 11.42 -9.70 9.06
N ASN A 400 11.48 -10.37 10.20
CA ASN A 400 12.57 -10.20 11.17
C ASN A 400 13.95 -10.56 10.57
N LYS A 401 14.00 -11.48 9.61
CA LYS A 401 15.24 -11.93 8.96
C LYS A 401 15.48 -11.29 7.57
N TYR A 402 14.41 -11.03 6.83
CA TYR A 402 14.40 -10.52 5.45
C TYR A 402 13.30 -9.44 5.31
N PRO A 403 13.52 -8.24 5.89
CA PRO A 403 12.51 -7.17 5.94
C PRO A 403 12.14 -6.59 4.57
N ASP A 404 12.92 -6.91 3.53
CA ASP A 404 12.68 -6.57 2.14
C ASP A 404 11.66 -7.49 1.43
N THR A 405 11.16 -8.53 2.11
CA THR A 405 10.20 -9.47 1.52
C THR A 405 8.82 -8.86 1.33
N ILE A 406 8.22 -9.07 0.16
CA ILE A 406 6.86 -8.64 -0.21
C ILE A 406 5.95 -9.86 -0.29
N PHE A 407 4.84 -9.83 0.43
CA PHE A 407 3.74 -10.80 0.33
C PHE A 407 2.49 -10.12 -0.23
N LEU A 408 2.00 -10.61 -1.36
CA LEU A 408 0.74 -10.20 -1.98
C LEU A 408 -0.35 -11.23 -1.63
N SER A 409 -1.40 -10.79 -0.93
CA SER A 409 -2.55 -11.65 -0.59
C SER A 409 -3.54 -11.71 -1.74
N GLU A 410 -3.71 -12.89 -2.36
CA GLU A 410 -4.81 -13.13 -3.29
C GLU A 410 -6.06 -13.61 -2.53
N SER A 411 -6.88 -12.66 -2.08
CA SER A 411 -8.07 -12.97 -1.30
C SER A 411 -9.30 -12.25 -1.85
N PHE A 412 -10.02 -12.92 -2.75
CA PHE A 412 -11.34 -12.49 -3.20
C PHE A 412 -12.41 -13.07 -2.27
N THR A 413 -12.55 -12.46 -1.09
CA THR A 413 -13.46 -12.89 -0.02
C THR A 413 -14.14 -11.68 0.59
N ARG A 414 -14.84 -11.78 1.73
CA ARG A 414 -15.50 -10.62 2.39
C ARG A 414 -14.47 -9.58 2.89
N PRO A 415 -14.81 -8.28 2.95
CA PRO A 415 -13.85 -7.21 3.21
C PRO A 415 -13.08 -7.38 4.54
N ASN A 416 -13.77 -7.71 5.63
CA ASN A 416 -13.13 -7.87 6.95
C ASN A 416 -12.05 -8.95 6.97
N ILE A 417 -12.18 -10.01 6.16
CA ILE A 417 -11.15 -11.05 6.05
C ILE A 417 -9.94 -10.51 5.28
N MET A 418 -10.17 -9.80 4.17
CA MET A 418 -9.10 -9.15 3.40
C MET A 418 -8.31 -8.16 4.26
N TYR A 419 -9.02 -7.34 5.03
CA TYR A 419 -8.42 -6.35 5.92
C TYR A 419 -7.68 -7.01 7.09
N ARG A 420 -8.19 -8.13 7.63
CA ARG A 420 -7.50 -8.87 8.68
C ARG A 420 -6.18 -9.47 8.20
N LEU A 421 -6.11 -9.98 6.97
CA LEU A 421 -4.87 -10.46 6.36
C LEU A 421 -3.88 -9.31 6.16
N ALA A 422 -4.33 -8.17 5.65
CA ALA A 422 -3.48 -6.99 5.51
C ALA A 422 -2.91 -6.53 6.86
N LYS A 423 -3.74 -6.45 7.91
CA LYS A 423 -3.30 -6.15 9.28
C LYS A 423 -2.26 -7.16 9.80
N GLY A 424 -2.42 -8.43 9.45
CA GLY A 424 -1.54 -9.54 9.82
C GLY A 424 -0.12 -9.50 9.24
N GLY A 425 0.14 -8.62 8.25
CA GLY A 425 1.48 -8.40 7.72
C GLY A 425 1.59 -8.46 6.21
N PHE A 426 0.55 -8.94 5.49
CA PHE A 426 0.56 -8.97 4.04
C PHE A 426 0.82 -7.58 3.44
N THR A 427 1.94 -7.41 2.75
CA THR A 427 2.40 -6.10 2.26
C THR A 427 1.48 -5.46 1.23
N GLN A 428 0.80 -6.28 0.43
CA GLN A 428 -0.14 -5.90 -0.62
C GLN A 428 -1.35 -6.84 -0.63
N SER A 429 -2.44 -6.43 -1.27
CA SER A 429 -3.65 -7.23 -1.37
C SER A 429 -4.31 -7.06 -2.73
N TYR A 430 -4.78 -8.17 -3.31
CA TYR A 430 -5.79 -8.13 -4.37
C TYR A 430 -7.06 -7.44 -3.87
N THR A 431 -7.91 -7.05 -4.81
CA THR A 431 -9.01 -6.11 -4.54
C THR A 431 -10.25 -6.44 -5.38
N TYR A 432 -11.37 -5.80 -5.10
CA TYR A 432 -12.55 -5.91 -5.95
C TYR A 432 -12.52 -5.06 -7.22
N PHE A 433 -11.35 -4.55 -7.63
CA PHE A 433 -11.22 -3.65 -8.77
C PHE A 433 -11.93 -4.17 -10.02
N THR A 434 -11.78 -5.46 -10.35
CA THR A 434 -12.44 -6.12 -11.50
C THR A 434 -13.96 -6.01 -11.49
N TRP A 435 -14.58 -5.96 -10.31
CA TRP A 435 -16.04 -5.85 -10.13
C TRP A 435 -16.47 -4.44 -9.71
N ARG A 436 -15.67 -3.41 -9.99
CA ARG A 436 -16.07 -2.00 -9.96
C ARG A 436 -16.01 -1.48 -11.39
N ASN A 437 -17.12 -0.96 -11.89
CA ASN A 437 -17.32 -0.62 -13.29
C ASN A 437 -17.89 0.79 -13.48
N THR A 438 -18.77 1.22 -12.59
CA THR A 438 -19.43 2.53 -12.68
C THR A 438 -18.65 3.62 -11.93
N LYS A 439 -18.91 4.89 -12.27
CA LYS A 439 -18.33 6.05 -11.58
C LYS A 439 -18.59 6.00 -10.07
N PHE A 440 -19.83 5.68 -9.67
CA PHE A 440 -20.20 5.55 -8.26
C PHE A 440 -19.42 4.44 -7.57
N GLU A 441 -19.38 3.24 -8.17
CA GLU A 441 -18.65 2.08 -7.62
C GLU A 441 -17.15 2.38 -7.41
N PHE A 442 -16.52 3.08 -8.36
CA PHE A 442 -15.12 3.50 -8.20
C PHE A 442 -14.94 4.53 -7.09
N ILE A 443 -15.79 5.56 -7.04
CA ILE A 443 -15.70 6.60 -6.01
C ILE A 443 -15.90 6.00 -4.63
N ASP A 444 -16.94 5.19 -4.46
CA ASP A 444 -17.27 4.52 -3.20
C ASP A 444 -16.10 3.64 -2.72
N TYR A 445 -15.63 2.74 -3.59
CA TYR A 445 -14.57 1.79 -3.22
C TYR A 445 -13.23 2.48 -2.94
N LEU A 446 -12.83 3.47 -3.74
CA LEU A 446 -11.58 4.20 -3.47
C LEU A 446 -11.74 5.12 -2.26
N THR A 447 -12.93 5.61 -1.94
CA THR A 447 -13.18 6.34 -0.70
C THR A 447 -12.98 5.42 0.50
N GLU A 448 -13.54 4.21 0.48
CA GLU A 448 -13.30 3.19 1.50
C GLU A 448 -11.79 2.92 1.67
N LEU A 449 -11.09 2.62 0.58
CA LEU A 449 -9.67 2.23 0.62
C LEU A 449 -8.71 3.38 1.00
N THR A 450 -9.05 4.64 0.73
CA THR A 450 -8.11 5.76 0.83
C THR A 450 -8.48 6.86 1.82
N LYS A 451 -9.75 6.93 2.26
CA LYS A 451 -10.26 7.99 3.14
C LYS A 451 -10.69 7.47 4.52
N THR A 452 -10.49 6.19 4.79
CA THR A 452 -10.71 5.57 6.09
C THR A 452 -9.39 5.03 6.65
N ASP A 453 -9.42 4.49 7.88
CA ASP A 453 -8.26 3.85 8.50
C ASP A 453 -7.72 2.64 7.71
N ILE A 454 -8.48 2.11 6.74
CA ILE A 454 -8.02 1.06 5.83
C ILE A 454 -6.73 1.49 5.10
N ALA A 455 -6.61 2.78 4.76
CA ALA A 455 -5.43 3.33 4.08
C ALA A 455 -4.13 3.21 4.89
N GLU A 456 -4.24 2.96 6.19
CA GLU A 456 -3.09 2.87 7.11
C GLU A 456 -2.40 1.50 7.05
N TYR A 457 -3.08 0.45 6.58
CA TYR A 457 -2.53 -0.92 6.56
C TYR A 457 -2.81 -1.70 5.26
N PHE A 458 -3.77 -1.27 4.44
CA PHE A 458 -4.14 -1.97 3.21
C PHE A 458 -3.50 -1.29 2.00
N ARG A 459 -2.67 -2.02 1.24
CA ARG A 459 -2.11 -1.55 -0.02
C ARG A 459 -2.76 -2.29 -1.18
N PRO A 460 -3.68 -1.65 -1.93
CA PRO A 460 -4.35 -2.31 -3.03
C PRO A 460 -3.36 -2.62 -4.17
N ASN A 461 -3.49 -3.79 -4.76
CA ASN A 461 -2.88 -4.15 -6.04
C ASN A 461 -4.01 -4.39 -7.05
N PHE A 462 -4.12 -3.51 -8.05
CA PHE A 462 -5.23 -3.51 -9.00
C PHE A 462 -4.88 -4.37 -10.22
N TRP A 463 -5.61 -5.47 -10.39
CA TRP A 463 -5.46 -6.38 -11.53
C TRP A 463 -6.74 -6.29 -12.39
N PRO A 464 -6.67 -5.83 -13.65
CA PRO A 464 -7.82 -5.78 -14.53
C PRO A 464 -8.22 -7.18 -15.04
N ASN A 465 -7.28 -8.12 -15.03
CA ASN A 465 -7.50 -9.53 -15.32
C ASN A 465 -6.58 -10.41 -14.47
N THR A 466 -6.94 -11.68 -14.34
CA THR A 466 -6.09 -12.76 -13.81
C THR A 466 -6.42 -14.05 -14.59
N PRO A 467 -5.65 -15.14 -14.48
CA PRO A 467 -5.98 -16.40 -15.16
C PRO A 467 -7.37 -16.97 -14.82
N ASP A 468 -7.95 -16.55 -13.69
CA ASP A 468 -9.27 -16.93 -13.20
C ASP A 468 -10.37 -15.89 -13.49
N ILE A 469 -10.01 -14.68 -13.88
CA ILE A 469 -10.91 -13.53 -13.96
C ILE A 469 -10.66 -12.76 -15.27
N LEU A 470 -11.53 -13.00 -16.24
CA LEU A 470 -11.81 -12.18 -17.41
C LEU A 470 -13.20 -11.53 -17.20
N PRO A 471 -13.27 -10.31 -16.65
CA PRO A 471 -14.55 -9.67 -16.32
C PRO A 471 -15.40 -9.39 -17.56
N PRO A 472 -16.75 -9.35 -17.44
CA PRO A 472 -17.66 -9.11 -18.58
C PRO A 472 -17.34 -7.85 -19.40
N HIS A 473 -16.88 -6.77 -18.77
CA HIS A 473 -16.53 -5.54 -19.49
C HIS A 473 -15.33 -5.71 -20.43
N LEU A 474 -14.39 -6.63 -20.16
CA LEU A 474 -13.32 -6.99 -21.09
C LEU A 474 -13.81 -7.97 -22.17
N GLN A 475 -14.77 -8.84 -21.85
CA GLN A 475 -15.37 -9.77 -22.81
C GLN A 475 -16.09 -9.04 -23.94
N TYR A 476 -16.87 -8.00 -23.60
CA TYR A 476 -17.78 -7.33 -24.54
C TYR A 476 -17.32 -5.93 -24.96
N GLY A 477 -16.43 -5.28 -24.22
CA GLY A 477 -16.03 -3.89 -24.46
C GLY A 477 -14.92 -3.72 -25.50
N GLY A 478 -14.34 -4.81 -25.98
CA GLY A 478 -13.30 -4.80 -27.01
C GLY A 478 -12.05 -4.00 -26.62
N TRP A 479 -11.24 -3.64 -27.62
CA TRP A 479 -9.97 -2.93 -27.45
C TRP A 479 -10.04 -1.67 -26.54
N PRO A 480 -11.06 -0.80 -26.63
CA PRO A 480 -11.19 0.35 -25.73
C PRO A 480 -11.29 -0.02 -24.26
N ALA A 481 -11.97 -1.12 -23.93
CA ALA A 481 -12.13 -1.56 -22.54
C ALA A 481 -10.80 -1.97 -21.92
N PHE A 482 -9.93 -2.67 -22.66
CA PHE A 482 -8.60 -3.03 -22.15
C PHE A 482 -7.76 -1.79 -21.83
N ILE A 483 -7.76 -0.78 -22.70
CA ILE A 483 -7.03 0.48 -22.42
C ILE A 483 -7.64 1.23 -21.25
N MET A 484 -8.97 1.37 -21.23
CA MET A 484 -9.70 2.00 -20.12
C MET A 484 -9.32 1.34 -18.78
N ARG A 485 -9.36 0.01 -18.71
CA ARG A 485 -9.00 -0.74 -17.50
C ARG A 485 -7.53 -0.62 -17.14
N ALA A 486 -6.63 -0.59 -18.12
CA ALA A 486 -5.21 -0.36 -17.89
C ALA A 486 -4.96 1.04 -17.31
N VAL A 487 -5.58 2.09 -17.85
CA VAL A 487 -5.49 3.45 -17.32
C VAL A 487 -6.01 3.49 -15.88
N LEU A 488 -7.19 2.95 -15.62
CA LEU A 488 -7.80 2.95 -14.28
C LEU A 488 -6.92 2.20 -13.27
N ALA A 489 -6.49 0.97 -13.58
CA ALA A 489 -5.64 0.17 -12.70
C ALA A 489 -4.34 0.91 -12.36
N SER A 490 -3.71 1.47 -13.39
CA SER A 490 -2.38 2.08 -13.34
C SER A 490 -2.37 3.51 -12.78
N THR A 491 -3.52 4.18 -12.62
CA THR A 491 -3.55 5.57 -12.11
C THR A 491 -4.35 5.74 -10.83
N LEU A 492 -5.36 4.89 -10.58
CA LEU A 492 -6.05 4.84 -9.28
C LEU A 492 -5.14 4.26 -8.20
N SER A 493 -4.46 3.14 -8.48
CA SER A 493 -3.58 2.46 -7.53
C SER A 493 -2.09 2.64 -7.86
N SER A 494 -1.26 2.78 -6.82
CA SER A 494 0.19 2.76 -6.95
C SER A 494 0.75 1.36 -7.17
N ASN A 495 0.01 0.29 -6.86
CA ASN A 495 0.35 -1.07 -7.30
C ASN A 495 -0.72 -1.60 -8.27
N TYR A 496 -0.28 -2.11 -9.42
CA TYR A 496 -1.17 -2.78 -10.36
C TYR A 496 -0.44 -3.92 -11.06
N GLY A 497 -1.20 -4.87 -11.59
CA GLY A 497 -0.67 -5.96 -12.39
C GLY A 497 -1.54 -6.29 -13.58
N ILE A 498 -1.01 -7.05 -14.53
CA ILE A 498 -1.77 -7.67 -15.62
C ILE A 498 -1.35 -9.13 -15.77
N TYR A 499 -2.29 -9.97 -16.19
CA TYR A 499 -1.99 -11.30 -16.69
C TYR A 499 -1.76 -11.25 -18.21
N GLY A 500 -0.52 -11.46 -18.62
CA GLY A 500 -0.04 -11.36 -19.99
C GLY A 500 0.40 -12.69 -20.60
N PRO A 501 0.49 -12.78 -21.94
CA PRO A 501 0.27 -11.69 -22.87
C PRO A 501 -1.20 -11.47 -23.25
N VAL A 502 -2.12 -12.25 -22.66
CA VAL A 502 -3.54 -12.24 -23.02
C VAL A 502 -4.19 -10.88 -22.84
N PHE A 503 -3.77 -10.10 -21.84
CA PHE A 503 -4.31 -8.77 -21.61
C PHE A 503 -3.94 -7.81 -22.73
N GLU A 504 -2.67 -7.72 -23.07
CA GLU A 504 -2.20 -6.80 -24.10
C GLU A 504 -2.46 -7.28 -25.53
N LEU A 505 -2.80 -8.56 -25.71
CA LEU A 505 -3.39 -9.09 -26.94
C LEU A 505 -4.92 -8.88 -27.02
N CYS A 506 -5.53 -8.35 -25.97
CA CYS A 506 -6.97 -8.14 -25.84
C CYS A 506 -7.80 -9.42 -26.02
N VAL A 507 -7.32 -10.55 -25.52
CA VAL A 507 -8.05 -11.83 -25.53
C VAL A 507 -9.31 -11.68 -24.69
N SER A 508 -10.48 -11.84 -25.31
CA SER A 508 -11.78 -11.54 -24.71
C SER A 508 -12.75 -12.73 -24.73
N GLU A 509 -12.32 -13.88 -25.27
CA GLU A 509 -13.11 -15.10 -25.30
C GLU A 509 -13.17 -15.75 -23.90
N ALA A 510 -14.38 -15.84 -23.35
CA ALA A 510 -14.66 -16.51 -22.10
C ALA A 510 -15.45 -17.81 -22.32
N ILE A 511 -15.45 -18.69 -21.33
CA ILE A 511 -16.47 -19.74 -21.21
C ILE A 511 -17.82 -19.03 -21.03
N GLU A 512 -18.83 -19.43 -21.79
CA GLU A 512 -20.14 -18.79 -21.80
C GLU A 512 -20.73 -18.63 -20.38
N GLY A 513 -21.11 -17.39 -20.04
CA GLY A 513 -21.68 -17.04 -18.74
C GLY A 513 -20.69 -17.04 -17.56
N LYS A 514 -19.39 -17.19 -17.81
CA LYS A 514 -18.34 -17.21 -16.78
C LYS A 514 -17.30 -16.12 -16.99
N GLU A 515 -16.50 -15.89 -15.96
CA GLU A 515 -15.30 -15.05 -16.01
C GLU A 515 -14.03 -15.86 -16.31
N GLU A 516 -14.13 -17.14 -16.66
CA GLU A 516 -12.98 -17.96 -17.02
C GLU A 516 -12.64 -17.79 -18.51
N TYR A 517 -11.36 -17.60 -18.84
CA TYR A 517 -10.88 -17.60 -20.22
C TYR A 517 -11.24 -18.91 -20.93
N LEU A 518 -11.70 -18.81 -22.18
CA LEU A 518 -11.84 -19.96 -23.06
C LEU A 518 -10.46 -20.52 -23.42
N ASN A 519 -10.32 -21.85 -23.40
CA ASN A 519 -9.06 -22.56 -23.62
C ASN A 519 -7.94 -22.02 -22.71
N SER A 520 -8.25 -21.87 -21.41
CA SER A 520 -7.37 -21.23 -20.43
C SER A 520 -5.95 -21.81 -20.42
N GLU A 521 -4.95 -20.92 -20.38
CA GLU A 521 -3.53 -21.26 -20.21
C GLU A 521 -3.23 -21.99 -18.91
N LYS A 522 -4.16 -22.00 -17.94
CA LYS A 522 -4.07 -22.85 -16.75
C LYS A 522 -4.07 -24.34 -17.08
N TYR A 523 -4.69 -24.76 -18.17
CA TYR A 523 -4.80 -26.18 -18.55
C TYR A 523 -4.11 -26.52 -19.88
N GLU A 524 -3.60 -25.50 -20.58
CA GLU A 524 -2.99 -25.64 -21.90
C GLU A 524 -1.64 -24.91 -21.97
N VAL A 525 -0.74 -25.40 -22.82
CA VAL A 525 0.46 -24.67 -23.23
C VAL A 525 0.09 -23.85 -24.46
N LYS A 526 0.32 -22.54 -24.39
CA LYS A 526 -0.06 -21.61 -25.46
C LYS A 526 1.15 -21.13 -26.26
N HIS A 527 0.86 -20.58 -27.43
CA HIS A 527 1.81 -19.83 -28.23
C HIS A 527 1.10 -18.56 -28.70
N TRP A 528 1.68 -17.41 -28.36
CA TRP A 528 1.04 -16.11 -28.51
C TRP A 528 1.74 -15.28 -29.60
N ASP A 529 0.97 -14.68 -30.51
CA ASP A 529 1.51 -13.79 -31.55
C ASP A 529 1.76 -12.37 -31.01
N TRP A 530 3.00 -12.12 -30.58
CA TRP A 530 3.45 -10.83 -30.05
C TRP A 530 3.42 -9.66 -31.05
N ASN A 531 3.24 -9.94 -32.34
CA ASN A 531 3.21 -8.94 -33.39
C ASN A 531 1.79 -8.73 -33.94
N GLN A 532 0.77 -9.32 -33.29
CA GLN A 532 -0.63 -9.09 -33.63
C GLN A 532 -0.95 -7.59 -33.65
N LYS A 533 -1.67 -7.15 -34.69
CA LYS A 533 -2.16 -5.78 -34.80
C LYS A 533 -3.11 -5.46 -33.64
N GLY A 534 -2.93 -4.30 -33.00
CA GLY A 534 -3.75 -3.86 -31.87
C GLY A 534 -3.15 -4.19 -30.50
N HIS A 535 -1.99 -4.85 -30.45
CA HIS A 535 -1.29 -5.17 -29.21
C HIS A 535 -0.96 -3.93 -28.37
N LEU A 536 -1.25 -3.99 -27.07
CA LEU A 536 -1.19 -2.84 -26.16
C LEU A 536 0.21 -2.54 -25.57
N LYS A 537 1.27 -3.18 -26.05
CA LYS A 537 2.63 -3.05 -25.47
C LYS A 537 3.12 -1.60 -25.38
N ASN A 538 2.82 -0.80 -26.40
CA ASN A 538 3.20 0.62 -26.42
C ASN A 538 2.34 1.47 -25.47
N VAL A 539 1.05 1.15 -25.32
CA VAL A 539 0.17 1.81 -24.36
C VAL A 539 0.65 1.52 -22.94
N LEU A 540 0.93 0.25 -22.62
CA LEU A 540 1.44 -0.17 -21.31
C LEU A 540 2.81 0.46 -21.00
N SER A 541 3.73 0.46 -21.97
CA SER A 541 5.02 1.15 -21.86
C SER A 541 4.84 2.63 -21.52
N ARG A 542 3.94 3.32 -22.22
CA ARG A 542 3.63 4.73 -21.97
C ARG A 542 3.02 4.94 -20.58
N LEU A 543 2.06 4.10 -20.16
CA LEU A 543 1.43 4.19 -18.84
C LEU A 543 2.44 3.98 -17.70
N ASN A 544 3.31 2.98 -17.81
CA ASN A 544 4.34 2.73 -16.82
C ASN A 544 5.39 3.84 -16.77
N ASN A 545 5.78 4.40 -17.91
CA ASN A 545 6.64 5.58 -17.95
C ASN A 545 5.99 6.79 -17.28
N ILE A 546 4.71 7.05 -17.54
CA ILE A 546 3.94 8.12 -16.89
C ILE A 546 3.96 7.93 -15.37
N ARG A 547 3.68 6.72 -14.88
CA ARG A 547 3.73 6.41 -13.44
C ARG A 547 5.11 6.64 -12.82
N LYS A 548 6.18 6.18 -13.49
CA LYS A 548 7.56 6.28 -13.00
C LYS A 548 8.05 7.73 -12.95
N THR A 549 7.65 8.55 -13.92
CA THR A 549 8.08 9.96 -14.04
C THR A 549 7.21 10.96 -13.27
N ASN A 550 6.08 10.53 -12.71
CA ASN A 550 5.15 11.41 -11.98
C ASN A 550 4.93 10.90 -10.55
N PRO A 551 5.65 11.44 -9.55
CA PRO A 551 5.58 11.00 -8.15
C PRO A 551 4.16 10.99 -7.55
N ALA A 552 3.24 11.82 -8.03
CA ALA A 552 1.85 11.82 -7.59
C ALA A 552 1.15 10.47 -7.82
N LEU A 553 1.55 9.70 -8.84
CA LEU A 553 0.99 8.38 -9.13
C LEU A 553 1.63 7.26 -8.30
N GLN A 554 2.69 7.54 -7.54
CA GLN A 554 3.42 6.57 -6.72
C GLN A 554 2.81 6.36 -5.33
N PHE A 555 1.67 7.01 -5.06
CA PHE A 555 0.88 6.88 -3.84
C PHE A 555 -0.56 6.57 -4.23
N THR A 556 -1.26 5.75 -3.45
CA THR A 556 -2.70 5.50 -3.67
C THR A 556 -3.59 6.46 -2.87
N ARG A 557 -3.22 6.73 -1.61
CA ARG A 557 -4.03 7.49 -0.65
C ARG A 557 -4.28 8.97 -1.00
N ASN A 558 -3.48 9.55 -1.89
CA ASN A 558 -3.55 10.95 -2.29
C ASN A 558 -4.61 11.24 -3.37
N ILE A 559 -5.39 10.24 -3.81
CA ILE A 559 -6.46 10.43 -4.79
C ILE A 559 -7.56 11.37 -4.29
N GLN A 560 -8.06 12.23 -5.15
CA GLN A 560 -9.20 13.12 -4.89
C GLN A 560 -10.07 13.16 -6.14
N PHE A 561 -11.39 13.06 -5.99
CA PHE A 561 -12.31 13.06 -7.13
C PHE A 561 -12.66 14.48 -7.58
N CYS A 562 -12.81 14.66 -8.89
CA CYS A 562 -13.28 15.90 -9.50
C CYS A 562 -14.75 15.76 -9.88
N GLU A 563 -15.45 16.89 -9.92
CA GLU A 563 -16.80 16.91 -10.46
C GLU A 563 -16.76 16.98 -11.99
N ILE A 564 -17.60 16.18 -12.63
CA ILE A 564 -17.91 16.25 -14.05
C ILE A 564 -19.35 15.79 -14.24
N ASN A 565 -20.12 16.57 -15.00
CA ASN A 565 -21.56 16.38 -15.21
C ASN A 565 -21.89 15.29 -16.24
N ASN A 566 -21.25 14.13 -16.10
CA ASN A 566 -21.50 12.93 -16.91
C ASN A 566 -21.16 11.69 -16.06
N ASP A 567 -22.11 10.75 -15.94
CA ASP A 567 -21.94 9.54 -15.12
C ASP A 567 -21.11 8.45 -15.80
N CYS A 568 -20.96 8.52 -17.13
CA CYS A 568 -20.04 7.69 -17.90
C CYS A 568 -18.60 8.22 -17.85
N ILE A 569 -18.34 9.37 -17.19
CA ILE A 569 -16.98 9.90 -17.06
C ILE A 569 -16.56 9.94 -15.59
N LEU A 570 -15.46 9.24 -15.28
CA LEU A 570 -14.78 9.32 -14.00
C LEU A 570 -13.62 10.32 -14.10
N SER A 571 -13.54 11.26 -13.15
CA SER A 571 -12.44 12.22 -13.07
C SER A 571 -11.88 12.33 -11.66
N TYR A 572 -10.55 12.41 -11.56
CA TYR A 572 -9.84 12.51 -10.30
C TYR A 572 -8.48 13.15 -10.51
N TYR A 573 -7.86 13.60 -9.43
CA TYR A 573 -6.51 14.11 -9.42
C TYR A 573 -5.70 13.52 -8.27
N LYS A 574 -4.38 13.53 -8.46
CA LYS A 574 -3.38 13.10 -7.50
C LYS A 574 -2.26 14.12 -7.50
N THR A 575 -1.76 14.48 -6.32
CA THR A 575 -0.67 15.44 -6.16
C THR A 575 0.42 14.90 -5.25
N THR A 576 1.63 15.42 -5.39
CA THR A 576 2.59 15.45 -4.29
C THR A 576 2.11 16.43 -3.21
N GLU A 577 2.62 16.27 -1.98
CA GLU A 577 2.24 17.14 -0.84
C GLU A 577 2.61 18.61 -1.08
N ASP A 578 3.74 18.84 -1.78
CA ASP A 578 4.25 20.16 -2.15
C ASP A 578 3.65 20.73 -3.44
N LEU A 579 2.70 20.02 -4.06
CA LEU A 579 2.07 20.36 -5.34
C LEU A 579 3.04 20.49 -6.54
N SER A 580 4.29 20.02 -6.42
CA SER A 580 5.27 20.04 -7.51
C SER A 580 4.91 19.10 -8.67
N ASN A 581 4.11 18.06 -8.43
CA ASN A 581 3.57 17.19 -9.45
C ASN A 581 2.05 17.05 -9.27
N ILE A 582 1.29 17.49 -10.28
CA ILE A 582 -0.17 17.45 -10.31
C ILE A 582 -0.61 16.66 -11.54
N ILE A 583 -1.27 15.53 -11.30
CA ILE A 583 -1.86 14.69 -12.34
C ILE A 583 -3.38 14.70 -12.20
N LEU A 584 -4.07 15.05 -13.28
CA LEU A 584 -5.50 14.95 -13.42
C LEU A 584 -5.83 13.86 -14.44
N VAL A 585 -6.71 12.94 -14.10
CA VAL A 585 -7.10 11.82 -14.96
C VAL A 585 -8.60 11.93 -15.25
N VAL A 586 -8.98 11.75 -16.51
CA VAL A 586 -10.37 11.70 -16.95
C VAL A 586 -10.56 10.45 -17.80
N VAL A 587 -11.51 9.59 -17.46
CA VAL A 587 -11.73 8.30 -18.12
C VAL A 587 -13.18 8.17 -18.54
N ASN A 588 -13.40 7.83 -19.80
CA ASN A 588 -14.68 7.39 -20.33
C ASN A 588 -14.89 5.92 -19.95
N LEU A 589 -15.91 5.65 -19.14
CA LEU A 589 -16.30 4.32 -18.67
C LEU A 589 -17.20 3.57 -19.68
N ASP A 590 -17.66 4.26 -20.73
CA ASP A 590 -18.40 3.68 -21.86
C ASP A 590 -17.42 3.30 -22.98
N PRO A 591 -17.15 2.00 -23.21
CA PRO A 591 -16.20 1.57 -24.24
C PRO A 591 -16.77 1.69 -25.66
N TYR A 592 -18.05 2.03 -25.82
CA TYR A 592 -18.75 2.04 -27.10
C TYR A 592 -18.95 3.46 -27.63
N ASN A 593 -19.39 4.38 -26.78
CA ASN A 593 -19.81 5.72 -27.23
C ASN A 593 -18.85 6.82 -26.80
N THR A 594 -18.74 7.84 -27.65
CA THR A 594 -18.07 9.09 -27.28
C THR A 594 -18.84 9.78 -26.16
N GLN A 595 -18.14 10.14 -25.09
CA GLN A 595 -18.71 10.87 -23.95
C GLN A 595 -18.09 12.27 -23.86
N SER A 596 -18.83 13.23 -23.32
CA SER A 596 -18.31 14.57 -23.04
C SER A 596 -18.90 15.17 -21.77
N GLY A 597 -18.22 16.14 -21.20
CA GLY A 597 -18.66 16.84 -19.98
C GLY A 597 -17.80 18.06 -19.67
N SER A 598 -18.26 18.85 -18.71
CA SER A 598 -17.52 19.99 -18.18
C SER A 598 -16.86 19.58 -16.87
N LEU A 599 -15.53 19.42 -16.90
CA LEU A 599 -14.71 19.09 -15.75
C LEU A 599 -14.54 20.33 -14.86
N GLN A 600 -14.82 20.19 -13.56
CA GLN A 600 -14.49 21.18 -12.55
C GLN A 600 -13.10 20.91 -11.98
N VAL A 601 -12.13 21.72 -12.38
CA VAL A 601 -10.74 21.66 -11.89
C VAL A 601 -10.67 22.38 -10.54
N PRO A 602 -10.21 21.73 -9.46
CA PRO A 602 -10.24 22.29 -8.11
C PRO A 602 -9.06 23.27 -7.87
N LEU A 603 -9.06 24.41 -8.56
CA LEU A 603 -7.94 25.35 -8.62
C LEU A 603 -7.40 25.77 -7.24
N ASP A 604 -8.29 26.08 -6.28
CA ASP A 604 -7.89 26.48 -4.92
C ASP A 604 -7.08 25.39 -4.22
N LYS A 605 -7.46 24.12 -4.41
CA LYS A 605 -6.74 22.96 -3.84
C LYS A 605 -5.43 22.68 -4.57
N LEU A 606 -5.32 23.14 -5.81
CA LEU A 606 -4.13 22.96 -6.65
C LEU A 606 -3.19 24.16 -6.60
N GLY A 607 -3.50 25.22 -5.82
CA GLY A 607 -2.70 26.43 -5.75
C GLY A 607 -2.65 27.22 -7.06
N ILE A 608 -3.69 27.13 -7.89
CA ILE A 608 -3.75 27.79 -9.21
C ILE A 608 -4.64 29.03 -9.13
N ASP A 609 -4.13 30.16 -9.60
CA ASP A 609 -4.90 31.40 -9.72
C ASP A 609 -5.96 31.27 -10.84
N LYS A 610 -7.24 31.35 -10.46
CA LYS A 610 -8.38 31.24 -11.38
C LYS A 610 -8.40 32.27 -12.50
N GLU A 611 -7.76 33.43 -12.30
CA GLU A 611 -7.76 34.50 -13.29
C GLU A 611 -6.68 34.33 -14.37
N ARG A 612 -5.71 33.44 -14.13
CA ARG A 612 -4.60 33.17 -15.05
C ARG A 612 -4.82 31.91 -15.87
N PRO A 613 -4.41 31.91 -17.15
CA PRO A 613 -4.37 30.68 -17.92
C PRO A 613 -3.29 29.74 -17.37
N TYR A 614 -3.51 28.43 -17.51
CA TYR A 614 -2.57 27.38 -17.10
C TYR A 614 -2.48 26.29 -18.17
N SER A 615 -1.34 25.61 -18.22
CA SER A 615 -1.07 24.57 -19.21
C SER A 615 -1.52 23.20 -18.70
N ALA A 616 -2.28 22.49 -19.54
CA ALA A 616 -2.69 21.12 -19.35
C ALA A 616 -2.13 20.27 -20.50
N ILE A 617 -1.33 19.26 -20.20
CA ILE A 617 -0.68 18.40 -21.20
C ILE A 617 -1.13 16.97 -20.99
N ASP A 618 -1.81 16.38 -21.96
CA ASP A 618 -2.18 14.97 -21.92
C ASP A 618 -0.94 14.10 -22.20
N LEU A 619 -0.48 13.42 -21.16
CA LEU A 619 0.66 12.53 -21.20
C LEU A 619 0.37 11.25 -21.98
N LEU A 620 -0.90 10.86 -22.18
CA LEU A 620 -1.28 9.65 -22.91
C LEU A 620 -1.31 9.82 -24.43
N ASN A 621 -1.63 11.03 -24.93
CA ASN A 621 -1.68 11.32 -26.37
C ASN A 621 -0.62 12.33 -26.81
N GLY A 622 -0.23 13.27 -25.95
CA GLY A 622 0.74 14.34 -26.22
C GLY A 622 0.08 15.70 -26.50
N ASP A 623 -1.24 15.76 -26.50
CA ASP A 623 -2.01 16.97 -26.74
C ASP A 623 -1.78 18.02 -25.65
N LYS A 624 -1.80 19.29 -26.06
CA LYS A 624 -1.59 20.44 -25.17
C LYS A 624 -2.79 21.36 -25.21
N TYR A 625 -3.24 21.77 -24.04
CA TYR A 625 -4.35 22.68 -23.84
C TYR A 625 -3.92 23.86 -22.99
N ILE A 626 -4.57 25.01 -23.22
CA ILE A 626 -4.51 26.18 -22.35
C ILE A 626 -5.89 26.33 -21.74
N TRP A 627 -5.99 26.12 -20.43
CA TRP A 627 -7.24 26.25 -19.68
C TRP A 627 -7.21 27.52 -18.85
N LYS A 628 -8.39 28.03 -18.49
CA LYS A 628 -8.56 29.18 -17.60
C LYS A 628 -9.82 28.97 -16.77
N GLY A 629 -9.75 29.32 -15.48
CA GLY A 629 -10.85 29.12 -14.56
C GLY A 629 -11.15 27.65 -14.24
N TYR A 630 -12.27 27.44 -13.56
CA TYR A 630 -12.63 26.15 -12.96
C TYR A 630 -13.15 25.13 -13.99
N ALA A 631 -13.84 25.57 -15.03
CA ALA A 631 -14.52 24.68 -15.96
C ALA A 631 -13.68 24.42 -17.22
N SER A 632 -13.51 23.14 -17.57
CA SER A 632 -12.84 22.71 -18.81
C SER A 632 -13.67 21.67 -19.55
N TYR A 633 -13.94 21.91 -20.84
CA TYR A 633 -14.70 20.96 -21.66
C TYR A 633 -13.84 19.75 -22.03
N ILE A 634 -14.37 18.55 -21.81
CA ILE A 634 -13.73 17.27 -22.13
C ILE A 634 -14.60 16.48 -23.10
N LYS A 635 -13.99 15.85 -24.10
CA LYS A 635 -14.63 14.90 -25.02
C LYS A 635 -13.69 13.72 -25.25
N LEU A 636 -14.20 12.51 -24.97
CA LEU A 636 -13.43 11.26 -25.04
C LEU A 636 -14.11 10.30 -26.02
N ASP A 637 -13.42 10.00 -27.11
CA ASP A 637 -13.82 8.97 -28.08
C ASP A 637 -13.09 7.66 -27.74
N PRO A 638 -13.81 6.61 -27.28
CA PRO A 638 -13.18 5.37 -26.81
C PRO A 638 -12.39 4.65 -27.91
N GLN A 639 -12.73 4.86 -29.19
CA GLN A 639 -12.00 4.26 -30.32
C GLN A 639 -10.67 4.96 -30.63
N ARG A 640 -10.47 6.18 -30.10
CA ARG A 640 -9.22 6.94 -30.25
C ARG A 640 -8.40 6.92 -28.96
N SER A 641 -9.00 7.36 -27.87
CA SER A 641 -8.42 7.34 -26.53
C SER A 641 -9.55 7.37 -25.50
N PRO A 642 -9.74 6.31 -24.69
CA PRO A 642 -10.78 6.27 -23.67
C PRO A 642 -10.47 7.16 -22.47
N ALA A 643 -9.30 7.80 -22.41
CA ALA A 643 -8.89 8.62 -21.27
C ALA A 643 -7.94 9.76 -21.66
N HIS A 644 -7.79 10.71 -20.72
CA HIS A 644 -6.72 11.68 -20.66
C HIS A 644 -5.95 11.52 -19.35
N ILE A 645 -4.62 11.60 -19.38
CA ILE A 645 -3.77 11.66 -18.18
C ILE A 645 -2.99 12.98 -18.25
N ILE A 646 -3.51 14.00 -17.61
CA ILE A 646 -3.09 15.39 -17.78
C ILE A 646 -2.12 15.78 -16.66
N THR A 647 -0.93 16.26 -17.02
CA THR A 647 -0.11 17.03 -16.09
C THR A 647 -0.50 18.51 -16.18
N ILE A 648 -0.63 19.15 -15.02
CA ILE A 648 -0.81 20.60 -14.95
C ILE A 648 0.54 21.26 -14.67
N LYS A 649 0.86 22.34 -15.41
CA LYS A 649 2.00 23.20 -15.11
C LYS A 649 1.51 24.59 -14.74
N GLN A 650 1.91 25.04 -13.55
CA GLN A 650 1.71 26.40 -13.10
C GLN A 650 2.74 27.28 -13.81
N ASN A 651 2.27 28.32 -14.50
CA ASN A 651 3.02 29.30 -15.32
C ASN A 651 3.26 28.87 -16.79
N ILE A 652 2.72 29.69 -17.70
CA ILE A 652 3.23 29.90 -19.07
C ILE A 652 4.19 31.08 -19.00
#